data_AF-A0A1S4C0V2-F1
#
_entry.id   AF-A0A1S4C0V2-F1
#
_cell.length_a   1.000
_cell.length_b   1.000
_cell.length_c   1.000
_cell.angle_alpha   90.00
_cell.angle_beta   90.00
_cell.angle_gamma   90.00
#
_symmetry.space_group_name_H-M   'P 1'
#
loop_
_entity.id
_entity.type
_entity.pdbx_description
1 polymer ?
#
loop_
_entity_poly.entity_id
_entity_poly.type
_entity_poly.pdbx_seq_one_letter_code
_entity_poly.pdbx_strand_id
1 'polypeptide(L)'
;MLHIALSRDSSPQEKQYRENRPCVRSISWSPIGFAPNSGCLLAVCTTEGHVRLYRMPFREFSAEWVEVMDISKELYSYLTTTNFQAASFRASEASDPSQACFDEGYADDLPISVMRKELKRRRLNALTVMEVKACSQKGKNTFNAPRSKAKSSKIVVEDGSQSLITAEEYASRSAMMSSLIVAWSPCLPQTFGCGISTTTGLTSDCSVLAVGGKSGILSLWRIHKPDEYSIMNKPDLNEPLLVGLLNAHDTWITTISWGLFISDASDPLLLLATGCSDGSVKIWQACCRRLVESSELSDSPFSLLKEVKAADFAMASVVSFNVSAQSPNKMLLAIGNGSGSIEVWSCDILVHRFEKAGSCDAHNHVVTGLAWAFGGRCLYSCSQDNLTRCWILHENSLYEVPIPSNTPGVKGSGDVPDAFSSCFGLAVSPGNLVMAVVRAFATEQLNQMYEARALKAAVEFLWIGGQQLDISSTVYPDFDVKVFPDFPEKELISWENNILWSLNQHESLDKPLVVWDVVAALLAFKQSISIFVKHIIIKWLKSSVGSQFGVSANLSDAIKCLSEFSSRKLQLLNIISKLVVLKKVETDKVEEQSQFLEGFNDAEDERLDWTQLHSNSEMELRDRLVGYSFTVFLDDASGSDGKGTKSSYWVPVGTAQMEQWVAIRGEDVKDQLKLLGEEVRTVDKSQIPSIYEYVEEEECSFCSASVPFDSPDFAVCKGVKCDTGNGPSHNLFRCSVSMHICPIVPVWHCMCCQRWASTLAPASFFKMPGYPSDFKSFSKSTTDDEHPKPWCPFCGIPLKRLLPDFLLSPSFV
;
A
#
# COMPACT_ATOMS: atom_id res chain seq x y z
N MET A 1 4.71 10.10 10.61
CA MET A 1 4.85 9.57 11.98
C MET A 1 3.70 10.13 12.81
N LEU A 2 2.95 9.29 13.55
CA LEU A 2 1.83 9.73 14.40
C LEU A 2 2.35 10.66 15.51
N HIS A 3 2.16 11.97 15.38
CA HIS A 3 2.28 12.90 16.49
C HIS A 3 0.88 13.23 17.01
N ILE A 4 0.49 12.56 18.10
CA ILE A 4 -0.55 13.08 18.98
C ILE A 4 0.08 14.27 19.70
N ALA A 5 -0.37 15.47 19.37
CA ALA A 5 0.09 16.71 20.01
C ALA A 5 -0.12 16.62 21.52
N LEU A 6 0.95 16.79 22.30
CA LEU A 6 0.87 16.89 23.75
C LEU A 6 1.54 18.19 24.19
N SER A 7 0.74 19.07 24.76
CA SER A 7 1.13 20.35 25.34
C SER A 7 2.24 20.19 26.39
N ARG A 8 3.10 21.21 26.46
CA ARG A 8 4.12 21.36 27.50
C ARG A 8 3.47 21.69 28.85
N ASP A 9 4.17 21.23 29.89
CA ASP A 9 3.97 21.44 31.33
C ASP A 9 2.94 20.54 32.01
N SER A 10 3.41 19.38 32.48
CA SER A 10 2.62 18.42 33.26
C SER A 10 3.34 18.00 34.54
N SER A 11 2.60 18.02 35.65
CA SER A 11 3.05 17.81 37.03
C SER A 11 3.52 16.36 37.31
N PRO A 12 4.17 16.05 38.46
CA PRO A 12 4.64 14.70 38.78
C PRO A 12 3.55 13.61 38.78
N GLN A 13 2.28 13.96 39.02
CA GLN A 13 1.16 13.01 38.97
C GLN A 13 0.76 12.62 37.54
N GLU A 14 0.89 13.53 36.56
CA GLU A 14 0.73 13.20 35.14
C GLU A 14 1.86 12.32 34.60
N LYS A 15 3.03 12.30 35.27
CA LYS A 15 4.16 11.43 34.91
C LYS A 15 3.85 9.95 35.18
N GLN A 16 3.19 9.65 36.30
CA GLN A 16 2.78 8.28 36.65
C GLN A 16 1.62 7.80 35.74
N TYR A 17 0.78 8.72 35.28
CA TYR A 17 -0.26 8.45 34.29
C TYR A 17 0.30 8.19 32.87
N ARG A 18 1.47 8.74 32.51
CA ARG A 18 2.11 8.51 31.20
C ARG A 18 2.76 7.12 31.08
N GLU A 19 3.32 6.59 32.16
CA GLU A 19 3.93 5.24 32.18
C GLU A 19 2.90 4.12 32.03
N ASN A 20 1.64 4.37 32.39
CA ASN A 20 0.53 3.42 32.28
C ASN A 20 -0.35 3.62 31.03
N ARG A 21 0.03 4.45 30.06
CA ARG A 21 -0.72 4.55 28.80
C ARG A 21 -0.42 3.35 27.91
N PRO A 22 -1.44 2.69 27.32
CA PRO A 22 -1.22 1.61 26.37
C PRO A 22 -0.38 2.11 25.20
N CYS A 23 0.84 1.59 25.08
CA CYS A 23 1.71 1.83 23.94
C CYS A 23 1.28 0.97 22.75
N VAL A 24 1.61 1.41 21.55
CA VAL A 24 1.43 0.62 20.32
C VAL A 24 2.48 -0.48 20.25
N ARG A 25 2.05 -1.71 20.01
CA ARG A 25 2.91 -2.89 19.83
C ARG A 25 3.09 -3.27 18.36
N SER A 26 2.01 -3.27 17.59
CA SER A 26 2.03 -3.65 16.18
C SER A 26 1.01 -2.80 15.42
N ILE A 27 1.34 -2.44 14.18
CA ILE A 27 0.46 -1.69 13.29
C ILE A 27 0.50 -2.30 11.90
N SER A 28 -0.60 -2.16 11.17
CA SER A 28 -0.66 -2.55 9.77
C SER A 28 -1.65 -1.67 9.01
N TRP A 29 -1.28 -1.28 7.79
CA TRP A 29 -2.16 -0.51 6.89
C TRP A 29 -2.90 -1.46 5.97
N SER A 30 -4.19 -1.22 5.77
CA SER A 30 -4.93 -1.87 4.69
C SER A 30 -4.39 -1.42 3.33
N PRO A 31 -4.69 -2.16 2.25
CA PRO A 31 -4.55 -1.62 0.90
C PRO A 31 -5.28 -0.28 0.74
N ILE A 32 -4.85 0.53 -0.22
CA ILE A 32 -5.48 1.81 -0.51
C ILE A 32 -6.90 1.63 -1.05
N GLY A 33 -7.81 2.53 -0.69
CA GLY A 33 -9.20 2.49 -1.13
C GLY A 33 -10.16 1.79 -0.16
N PHE A 34 -9.70 1.25 0.97
CA PHE A 34 -10.58 0.60 1.96
C PHE A 34 -11.30 1.57 2.89
N ALA A 35 -10.85 2.81 3.00
CA ALA A 35 -11.60 3.84 3.70
C ALA A 35 -12.62 4.52 2.75
N PRO A 36 -13.77 5.00 3.25
CA PRO A 36 -14.79 5.68 2.43
C PRO A 36 -14.30 6.89 1.64
N ASN A 37 -13.21 7.52 2.07
CA ASN A 37 -12.55 8.63 1.40
C ASN A 37 -11.43 8.20 0.44
N SER A 38 -11.41 6.93 0.01
CA SER A 38 -10.33 6.31 -0.77
C SER A 38 -9.00 6.13 -0.05
N GLY A 39 -8.93 6.45 1.24
CA GLY A 39 -7.73 6.24 2.05
C GLY A 39 -7.50 4.76 2.45
N CYS A 40 -6.49 4.56 3.27
CA CYS A 40 -6.25 3.29 3.97
C CYS A 40 -6.94 3.29 5.34
N LEU A 41 -7.21 2.09 5.86
CA LEU A 41 -7.50 1.83 7.26
C LEU A 41 -6.19 1.49 7.98
N LEU A 42 -6.09 1.89 9.24
CA LEU A 42 -4.96 1.59 10.12
C LEU A 42 -5.42 0.64 11.23
N ALA A 43 -4.84 -0.56 11.26
CA ALA A 43 -4.98 -1.47 12.39
C ALA A 43 -3.89 -1.18 13.42
N VAL A 44 -4.28 -1.05 14.69
CA VAL A 44 -3.37 -0.79 15.81
C VAL A 44 -3.59 -1.83 16.89
N CYS A 45 -2.56 -2.61 17.20
CA CYS A 45 -2.49 -3.49 18.36
C CYS A 45 -1.72 -2.81 19.49
N THR A 46 -2.34 -2.67 20.65
CA THR A 46 -1.69 -2.11 21.85
C THR A 46 -0.87 -3.15 22.60
N THR A 47 -0.04 -2.69 23.53
CA THR A 47 0.75 -3.51 24.46
C THR A 47 -0.12 -4.33 25.43
N GLU A 48 -1.35 -3.88 25.68
CA GLU A 48 -2.37 -4.60 26.44
C GLU A 48 -3.05 -5.72 25.61
N GLY A 49 -2.80 -5.75 24.30
CA GLY A 49 -3.35 -6.76 23.38
C GLY A 49 -4.71 -6.40 22.79
N HIS A 50 -5.09 -5.12 22.82
CA HIS A 50 -6.30 -4.62 22.16
C HIS A 50 -6.02 -4.21 20.72
N VAL A 51 -6.89 -4.61 19.78
CA VAL A 51 -6.81 -4.27 18.37
C VAL A 51 -7.97 -3.37 17.98
N ARG A 52 -7.64 -2.21 17.42
CA ARG A 52 -8.62 -1.23 16.91
C ARG A 52 -8.29 -0.82 15.49
N LEU A 53 -9.34 -0.53 14.73
CA LEU A 53 -9.25 0.00 13.38
C LEU A 53 -9.54 1.50 13.39
N TYR A 54 -8.70 2.24 12.68
CA TYR A 54 -8.80 3.68 12.52
C TYR A 54 -8.85 4.05 11.05
N ARG A 55 -9.52 5.16 10.73
CA ARG A 55 -9.45 5.80 9.43
C ARG A 55 -8.96 7.24 9.56
N MET A 56 -8.46 7.75 8.44
CA MET A 56 -7.95 9.12 8.35
C MET A 56 -9.05 10.14 8.74
N PRO A 57 -8.70 11.28 9.37
CA PRO A 57 -9.67 12.29 9.76
C PRO A 57 -10.52 12.76 8.57
N PHE A 58 -11.82 12.97 8.80
CA PHE A 58 -12.75 13.48 7.79
C PHE A 58 -13.38 14.83 8.16
N ARG A 59 -13.20 15.30 9.41
CA ARG A 59 -13.71 16.60 9.88
C ARG A 59 -12.70 17.69 9.54
N GLU A 60 -13.18 18.81 8.99
CA GLU A 60 -12.35 19.91 8.46
C GLU A 60 -11.40 20.55 9.48
N PHE A 61 -11.73 20.44 10.77
CA PHE A 61 -10.99 21.09 11.86
C PHE A 61 -10.42 20.09 12.88
N SER A 62 -10.30 18.81 12.51
CA SER A 62 -9.70 17.81 13.39
C SER A 62 -8.67 16.98 12.63
N ALA A 63 -7.47 16.88 13.20
CA ALA A 63 -6.42 15.96 12.77
C ALA A 63 -6.51 14.59 13.47
N GLU A 64 -7.55 14.35 14.29
CA GLU A 64 -7.70 13.11 15.04
C GLU A 64 -8.22 11.99 14.16
N TRP A 65 -7.51 10.86 14.20
CA TRP A 65 -7.93 9.62 13.56
C TRP A 65 -9.24 9.15 14.16
N VAL A 66 -10.15 8.72 13.30
CA VAL A 66 -11.48 8.28 13.72
C VAL A 66 -11.43 6.78 13.93
N GLU A 67 -11.74 6.35 15.16
CA GLU A 67 -11.96 4.94 15.44
C GLU A 67 -13.14 4.45 14.61
N VAL A 68 -12.86 3.45 13.78
CA VAL A 68 -13.85 2.78 12.95
C VAL A 68 -14.48 1.66 13.75
N MET A 69 -13.66 0.88 14.47
CA MET A 69 -14.14 -0.29 15.20
C MET A 69 -13.10 -0.86 16.18
N ASP A 70 -13.58 -1.53 17.23
CA ASP A 70 -12.77 -2.33 18.16
C ASP A 70 -12.87 -3.84 17.84
N ILE A 71 -11.85 -4.38 17.15
CA ILE A 71 -11.77 -5.80 16.75
C ILE A 71 -11.72 -6.70 17.99
N SER A 72 -11.04 -6.29 19.05
CA SER A 72 -10.95 -7.07 20.27
C SER A 72 -12.29 -7.21 20.98
N LYS A 73 -13.14 -6.17 20.92
CA LYS A 73 -14.50 -6.24 21.44
C LYS A 73 -15.36 -7.23 20.66
N GLU A 74 -15.27 -7.23 19.32
CA GLU A 74 -15.99 -8.18 18.49
C GLU A 74 -15.52 -9.62 18.71
N LEU A 75 -14.20 -9.84 18.83
CA LEU A 75 -13.63 -11.14 19.17
C LEU A 75 -14.16 -11.64 20.53
N TYR A 76 -14.22 -10.75 21.52
CA TYR A 76 -14.74 -11.07 22.85
C TYR A 76 -16.23 -11.47 22.79
N SER A 77 -17.06 -10.72 22.07
CA SER A 77 -18.48 -11.04 21.87
C SER A 77 -18.67 -12.42 21.22
N TYR A 78 -17.84 -12.75 20.23
CA TYR A 78 -17.85 -14.07 19.60
C TYR A 78 -17.43 -15.19 20.56
N LEU A 79 -16.31 -15.02 21.27
CA LEU A 79 -15.79 -16.02 22.20
C LEU A 79 -16.74 -16.24 23.39
N THR A 80 -17.38 -15.19 23.89
CA THR A 80 -18.38 -15.32 24.97
C THR A 80 -19.62 -16.08 24.49
N THR A 81 -20.11 -15.79 23.29
CA THR A 81 -21.25 -16.52 22.68
C THR A 81 -20.95 -18.01 22.50
N THR A 82 -19.69 -18.35 22.21
CA THR A 82 -19.23 -19.74 22.06
C THR A 82 -18.70 -20.36 23.36
N ASN A 83 -18.88 -19.70 24.52
CA ASN A 83 -18.36 -20.13 25.82
C ASN A 83 -16.85 -20.42 25.83
N PHE A 84 -16.07 -19.71 25.01
CA PHE A 84 -14.64 -19.92 24.78
C PHE A 84 -14.30 -21.35 24.31
N GLN A 85 -15.29 -22.10 23.82
CA GLN A 85 -15.15 -23.39 23.16
C GLN A 85 -15.18 -23.20 21.63
N ALA A 86 -14.59 -22.11 21.15
CA ALA A 86 -14.63 -21.78 19.74
C ALA A 86 -14.08 -22.93 18.90
N ALA A 87 -14.83 -23.31 17.85
CA ALA A 87 -14.39 -24.29 16.87
C ALA A 87 -13.24 -23.68 16.06
N SER A 88 -12.03 -23.78 16.60
CA SER A 88 -10.81 -23.50 15.87
C SER A 88 -10.63 -24.59 14.82
N PHE A 89 -10.43 -24.22 13.56
CA PHE A 89 -10.11 -25.22 12.55
C PHE A 89 -8.73 -25.82 12.87
N ARG A 90 -8.67 -27.16 12.97
CA ARG A 90 -7.41 -27.90 12.92
C ARG A 90 -7.10 -28.19 11.46
N ALA A 91 -5.82 -28.11 11.09
CA ALA A 91 -5.34 -28.35 9.73
C ALA A 91 -5.97 -29.62 9.15
N SER A 92 -6.66 -29.52 8.02
CA SER A 92 -6.78 -30.65 7.12
C SER A 92 -5.40 -30.82 6.49
N GLU A 93 -4.70 -31.91 6.81
CA GLU A 93 -3.55 -32.32 6.00
C GLU A 93 -4.07 -32.50 4.57
N ALA A 94 -3.45 -31.80 3.61
CA ALA A 94 -3.81 -31.98 2.21
C ALA A 94 -3.61 -33.47 1.88
N SER A 95 -4.69 -34.16 1.50
CA SER A 95 -4.60 -35.52 1.02
C SER A 95 -3.75 -35.53 -0.24
N ASP A 96 -2.62 -36.24 -0.17
CA ASP A 96 -1.73 -36.49 -1.30
C ASP A 96 -2.55 -37.14 -2.46
N PRO A 97 -2.71 -36.50 -3.63
CA PRO A 97 -3.46 -37.08 -4.74
C PRO A 97 -2.75 -38.28 -5.40
N SER A 98 -1.58 -38.67 -4.89
CA SER A 98 -0.74 -39.73 -5.47
C SER A 98 -1.08 -41.15 -4.99
N GLN A 99 -2.04 -41.34 -4.09
CA GLN A 99 -2.54 -42.66 -3.72
C GLN A 99 -3.72 -43.13 -4.59
N ALA A 100 -3.52 -43.10 -5.90
CA ALA A 100 -4.22 -43.97 -6.82
C ALA A 100 -3.18 -44.48 -7.83
N CYS A 101 -2.94 -45.80 -7.80
CA CYS A 101 -1.94 -46.55 -8.56
C CYS A 101 -0.53 -46.50 -7.96
N PHE A 102 -0.19 -47.49 -7.13
CA PHE A 102 0.70 -48.60 -7.49
C PHE A 102 0.70 -49.60 -6.32
N ASP A 103 0.30 -50.83 -6.65
CA ASP A 103 0.42 -51.99 -5.76
C ASP A 103 1.82 -52.59 -5.91
N GLU A 104 2.23 -53.34 -4.89
CA GLU A 104 3.43 -54.19 -4.75
C GLU A 104 4.79 -53.56 -4.33
N GLY A 105 5.07 -53.72 -3.03
CA GLY A 105 6.22 -54.50 -2.54
C GLY A 105 7.59 -53.83 -2.45
N TYR A 106 8.05 -53.50 -1.24
CA TYR A 106 9.05 -54.25 -0.46
C TYR A 106 9.36 -53.51 0.85
N ALA A 107 9.49 -54.28 1.93
CA ALA A 107 9.61 -53.84 3.31
C ALA A 107 11.03 -53.42 3.69
N ASP A 108 11.17 -52.37 4.51
CA ASP A 108 11.86 -52.44 5.80
C ASP A 108 11.59 -51.16 6.62
N ASP A 109 10.78 -51.29 7.68
CA ASP A 109 10.53 -50.23 8.67
C ASP A 109 10.50 -50.86 10.06
N LEU A 110 11.38 -50.39 10.96
CA LEU A 110 11.32 -50.71 12.40
C LEU A 110 10.50 -49.62 13.14
N PRO A 111 9.60 -49.98 14.07
CA PRO A 111 8.57 -49.04 14.56
C PRO A 111 9.02 -48.08 15.68
N ILE A 112 8.58 -46.83 15.54
CA ILE A 112 8.69 -45.67 16.44
C ILE A 112 7.83 -45.85 17.72
N SER A 113 8.13 -46.87 18.53
CA SER A 113 7.43 -47.11 19.81
C SER A 113 8.32 -47.03 21.06
N VAL A 114 9.63 -46.87 20.90
CA VAL A 114 10.58 -46.84 22.04
C VAL A 114 11.03 -45.42 22.44
N MET A 115 10.89 -44.40 21.56
CA MET A 115 11.30 -43.01 21.87
C MET A 115 10.31 -42.22 22.75
N ARG A 116 9.05 -42.68 22.91
CA ARG A 116 8.05 -41.98 23.75
C ARG A 116 8.26 -42.14 25.26
N LYS A 117 9.08 -43.10 25.71
CA LYS A 117 9.33 -43.33 27.14
C LYS A 117 10.55 -42.57 27.68
N GLU A 118 11.51 -42.19 26.84
CA GLU A 118 12.71 -41.46 27.26
C GLU A 118 12.46 -39.93 27.40
N LEU A 119 11.52 -39.38 26.61
CA LEU A 119 11.19 -37.94 26.59
C LEU A 119 10.42 -37.44 27.82
N LYS A 120 9.79 -38.33 28.60
CA LYS A 120 9.13 -37.96 29.87
C LYS A 120 10.10 -37.92 31.07
N ARG A 121 11.28 -38.54 30.98
CA ARG A 121 12.26 -38.55 32.09
C ARG A 121 13.24 -37.37 32.08
N ARG A 122 13.41 -36.69 30.94
CA ARG A 122 14.31 -35.52 30.83
C ARG A 122 13.63 -34.16 31.07
N ARG A 123 12.30 -34.10 31.16
CA ARG A 123 11.54 -32.85 31.42
C ARG A 123 11.50 -32.37 32.88
N LEU A 124 12.13 -33.08 33.81
CA LEU A 124 12.16 -32.68 35.23
C LEU A 124 13.44 -31.98 35.70
N ASN A 125 14.49 -31.88 34.87
CA ASN A 125 15.80 -31.35 35.29
C ASN A 125 16.31 -30.14 34.49
N ALA A 126 15.45 -29.38 33.82
CA ALA A 126 15.84 -28.14 33.15
C ALA A 126 14.82 -27.03 33.37
N LEU A 127 14.58 -26.71 34.64
CA LEU A 127 13.89 -25.49 35.09
C LEU A 127 14.86 -24.75 36.02
N THR A 128 15.88 -24.14 35.43
CA THR A 128 16.67 -23.10 36.10
C THR A 128 16.44 -21.79 35.35
N VAL A 129 15.65 -20.95 36.01
CA VAL A 129 15.33 -19.58 35.67
C VAL A 129 16.61 -18.76 35.59
N MET A 130 16.86 -18.09 34.46
CA MET A 130 17.81 -16.99 34.37
C MET A 130 17.08 -15.68 34.64
N GLU A 131 17.12 -15.23 35.90
CA GLU A 131 16.77 -13.86 36.29
C GLU A 131 17.90 -12.90 35.87
N VAL A 132 17.55 -11.88 35.09
CA VAL A 132 18.41 -10.73 34.83
C VAL A 132 18.40 -9.82 36.06
N LYS A 133 19.57 -9.63 36.66
CA LYS A 133 19.84 -8.84 37.87
C LYS A 133 19.45 -7.37 37.70
N ALA A 134 18.50 -6.90 38.51
CA ALA A 134 18.37 -5.48 38.86
C ALA A 134 19.04 -5.23 40.22
N CYS A 135 19.98 -4.29 40.22
CA CYS A 135 20.75 -3.87 41.39
C CYS A 135 19.91 -2.92 42.25
N SER A 136 19.62 -3.25 43.51
CA SER A 136 19.16 -2.27 44.50
C SER A 136 19.79 -2.51 45.87
N GLN A 137 20.30 -1.41 46.42
CA GLN A 137 21.10 -1.35 47.64
C GLN A 137 20.25 -1.64 48.89
N LYS A 138 20.84 -2.40 49.82
CA LYS A 138 20.27 -2.74 51.13
C LYS A 138 20.11 -1.51 52.02
N GLY A 139 18.87 -1.20 52.40
CA GLY A 139 18.53 -0.45 53.60
C GLY A 139 17.75 -1.35 54.56
N LYS A 140 18.36 -1.71 55.69
CA LYS A 140 17.71 -2.45 56.78
C LYS A 140 16.63 -1.59 57.43
N ASN A 141 15.45 -2.14 57.68
CA ASN A 141 14.69 -1.85 58.90
C ASN A 141 13.73 -3.00 59.24
N THR A 142 14.02 -3.63 60.37
CA THR A 142 13.24 -4.62 61.11
C THR A 142 12.03 -3.97 61.78
N PHE A 143 10.83 -4.53 61.62
CA PHE A 143 9.80 -4.50 62.65
C PHE A 143 8.91 -5.75 62.59
N ASN A 144 8.95 -6.53 63.68
CA ASN A 144 8.06 -7.65 63.99
C ASN A 144 6.85 -7.13 64.79
N ALA A 145 5.64 -7.59 64.49
CA ALA A 145 4.51 -7.66 65.43
C ALA A 145 3.32 -8.44 64.82
N PRO A 146 2.40 -9.00 65.63
CA PRO A 146 2.14 -10.45 65.63
C PRO A 146 0.78 -10.88 65.09
N ARG A 147 0.71 -12.17 64.73
CA ARG A 147 -0.52 -12.92 64.42
C ARG A 147 -1.50 -12.86 65.59
N SER A 148 -2.66 -12.22 65.38
CA SER A 148 -3.86 -12.44 66.18
C SER A 148 -4.78 -13.42 65.46
N LYS A 149 -5.01 -14.57 66.10
CA LYS A 149 -6.07 -15.51 65.72
C LYS A 149 -7.41 -14.92 66.14
N ALA A 150 -8.16 -14.35 65.20
CA ALA A 150 -9.58 -14.08 65.39
C ALA A 150 -10.38 -15.11 64.59
N LYS A 151 -11.08 -15.99 65.31
CA LYS A 151 -12.15 -16.82 64.76
C LYS A 151 -13.31 -15.89 64.39
N SER A 152 -13.59 -15.70 63.11
CA SER A 152 -14.89 -15.19 62.66
C SER A 152 -15.76 -16.35 62.21
N SER A 153 -16.95 -16.36 62.78
CA SER A 153 -18.07 -17.28 62.59
C SER A 153 -18.51 -17.36 61.12
N LYS A 154 -18.84 -18.57 60.70
CA LYS A 154 -19.54 -18.88 59.44
C LYS A 154 -20.77 -17.97 59.30
N ILE A 155 -20.71 -17.01 58.38
CA ILE A 155 -21.89 -16.49 57.72
C ILE A 155 -22.09 -17.39 56.51
N VAL A 156 -23.14 -18.20 56.56
CA VAL A 156 -23.69 -18.87 55.39
C VAL A 156 -24.26 -17.75 54.52
N VAL A 157 -23.50 -17.34 53.51
CA VAL A 157 -24.03 -16.56 52.40
C VAL A 157 -24.50 -17.56 51.37
N GLU A 158 -25.77 -17.43 51.01
CA GLU A 158 -26.46 -18.20 49.98
C GLU A 158 -25.65 -18.27 48.69
N ASP A 159 -25.78 -19.44 48.08
CA ASP A 159 -25.18 -19.90 46.84
C ASP A 159 -25.68 -19.04 45.66
N GLY A 160 -25.09 -17.87 45.50
CA GLY A 160 -25.14 -17.11 44.26
C GLY A 160 -24.11 -17.70 43.32
N SER A 161 -24.50 -18.71 42.55
CA SER A 161 -23.68 -19.43 41.57
C SER A 161 -23.16 -18.51 40.46
N GLN A 162 -22.18 -17.67 40.76
CA GLN A 162 -21.23 -17.20 39.76
C GLN A 162 -20.24 -18.35 39.57
N SER A 163 -20.24 -18.95 38.39
CA SER A 163 -19.24 -19.96 38.02
C SER A 163 -17.85 -19.35 38.15
N LEU A 164 -17.16 -19.60 39.27
CA LEU A 164 -15.79 -19.14 39.50
C LEU A 164 -14.89 -19.85 38.49
N ILE A 165 -14.39 -19.10 37.50
CA ILE A 165 -13.40 -19.60 36.56
C ILE A 165 -12.12 -19.97 37.30
N THR A 166 -11.52 -21.10 36.93
CA THR A 166 -10.22 -21.50 37.47
C THR A 166 -9.10 -20.58 36.97
N ALA A 167 -7.96 -20.55 37.65
CA ALA A 167 -6.80 -19.78 37.20
C ALA A 167 -6.29 -20.24 35.82
N GLU A 168 -6.41 -21.53 35.51
CA GLU A 168 -6.04 -22.10 34.21
C GLU A 168 -7.00 -21.65 33.10
N GLU A 169 -8.31 -21.69 33.36
CA GLU A 169 -9.31 -21.16 32.43
C GLU A 169 -9.14 -19.65 32.23
N TYR A 170 -8.87 -18.89 33.29
CA TYR A 170 -8.57 -17.47 33.17
C TYR A 170 -7.33 -17.22 32.30
N ALA A 171 -6.24 -17.94 32.53
CA ALA A 171 -5.00 -17.81 31.76
C ALA A 171 -5.21 -18.17 30.28
N SER A 172 -5.97 -19.24 30.00
CA SER A 172 -6.33 -19.66 28.64
C SER A 172 -7.18 -18.60 27.94
N ARG A 173 -8.27 -18.13 28.57
CA ARG A 173 -9.15 -17.10 28.02
C ARG A 173 -8.42 -15.77 27.82
N SER A 174 -7.55 -15.40 28.77
CA SER A 174 -6.69 -14.22 28.65
C SER A 174 -5.73 -14.34 27.46
N ALA A 175 -5.11 -15.51 27.26
CA ALA A 175 -4.21 -15.74 26.12
C ALA A 175 -4.94 -15.72 24.76
N MET A 176 -6.21 -16.13 24.69
CA MET A 176 -7.05 -16.01 23.49
C MET A 176 -7.35 -14.54 23.14
N MET A 177 -7.52 -13.70 24.16
CA MET A 177 -7.83 -12.27 23.99
C MET A 177 -6.59 -11.40 23.78
N SER A 178 -5.41 -11.82 24.26
CA SER A 178 -4.18 -11.05 24.14
C SER A 178 -3.59 -11.14 22.74
N SER A 179 -3.93 -10.18 21.88
CA SER A 179 -3.31 -10.00 20.57
C SER A 179 -1.87 -9.49 20.69
N LEU A 180 -1.00 -9.92 19.77
CA LEU A 180 0.41 -9.56 19.72
C LEU A 180 0.78 -8.82 18.43
N ILE A 181 0.27 -9.29 17.30
CA ILE A 181 0.65 -8.81 15.97
C ILE A 181 -0.56 -8.74 15.04
N VAL A 182 -0.56 -7.74 14.16
CA VAL A 182 -1.57 -7.55 13.12
C VAL A 182 -0.93 -7.43 11.75
N ALA A 183 -1.56 -8.00 10.73
CA ALA A 183 -1.11 -7.89 9.34
C ALA A 183 -2.28 -7.94 8.36
N TRP A 184 -2.35 -6.97 7.46
CA TRP A 184 -3.30 -6.94 6.35
C TRP A 184 -2.82 -7.75 5.15
N SER A 185 -3.73 -8.49 4.53
CA SER A 185 -3.49 -9.14 3.25
C SER A 185 -3.50 -8.11 2.11
N PRO A 186 -2.90 -8.45 0.96
CA PRO A 186 -3.19 -7.78 -0.30
C PRO A 186 -4.70 -7.74 -0.60
N CYS A 187 -5.10 -6.83 -1.49
CA CYS A 187 -6.45 -6.80 -2.02
C CYS A 187 -6.69 -8.09 -2.81
N LEU A 188 -7.75 -8.83 -2.46
CA LEU A 188 -8.10 -10.04 -3.19
C LEU A 188 -8.68 -9.65 -4.54
N PRO A 189 -8.17 -10.20 -5.65
CA PRO A 189 -8.67 -9.89 -6.98
C PRO A 189 -10.08 -10.44 -7.15
N GLN A 190 -10.90 -9.72 -7.90
CA GLN A 190 -12.24 -10.16 -8.29
C GLN A 190 -12.12 -11.40 -9.20
N THR A 191 -12.57 -12.56 -8.71
CA THR A 191 -12.53 -13.79 -9.50
C THR A 191 -13.78 -13.88 -10.38
N PHE A 192 -13.66 -13.50 -11.66
CA PHE A 192 -14.70 -13.78 -12.66
C PHE A 192 -14.55 -15.21 -13.17
N GLY A 193 -15.53 -16.07 -12.90
CA GLY A 193 -15.46 -17.48 -13.29
C GLY A 193 -16.79 -18.22 -13.37
N CYS A 194 -17.37 -18.19 -14.59
CA CYS A 194 -18.33 -19.15 -15.16
C CYS A 194 -19.79 -19.12 -14.68
N GLY A 195 -20.65 -18.45 -15.47
CA GLY A 195 -21.90 -19.02 -15.99
C GLY A 195 -23.08 -19.27 -15.05
N ILE A 196 -23.04 -18.90 -13.77
CA ILE A 196 -24.21 -19.02 -12.89
C ILE A 196 -24.52 -17.65 -12.29
N SER A 197 -25.70 -17.14 -12.61
CA SER A 197 -26.27 -15.94 -12.02
C SER A 197 -26.23 -16.03 -10.50
N THR A 198 -25.44 -15.18 -9.85
CA THR A 198 -25.57 -14.97 -8.40
C THR A 198 -26.46 -13.75 -8.18
N THR A 199 -27.68 -14.02 -7.73
CA THR A 199 -28.72 -13.08 -7.33
C THR A 199 -28.40 -12.36 -6.00
N THR A 200 -27.13 -12.20 -5.64
CA THR A 200 -26.69 -11.47 -4.44
C THR A 200 -25.52 -10.56 -4.81
N GLY A 201 -25.80 -9.25 -4.89
CA GLY A 201 -24.91 -8.22 -5.44
C GLY A 201 -23.78 -7.78 -4.51
N LEU A 202 -22.88 -8.67 -4.13
CA LEU A 202 -21.63 -8.31 -3.45
C LEU A 202 -20.48 -8.40 -4.46
N THR A 203 -20.18 -7.26 -5.08
CA THR A 203 -19.19 -7.09 -6.16
C THR A 203 -17.90 -6.41 -5.70
N SER A 204 -17.74 -6.08 -4.40
CA SER A 204 -16.58 -5.32 -3.91
C SER A 204 -15.36 -6.19 -3.60
N ASP A 205 -14.19 -5.71 -4.04
CA ASP A 205 -12.89 -6.22 -3.62
C ASP A 205 -12.83 -6.33 -2.08
N CYS A 206 -12.12 -7.32 -1.54
CA CYS A 206 -11.96 -7.44 -0.09
C CYS A 206 -10.50 -7.68 0.31
N SER A 207 -10.22 -7.50 1.59
CA SER A 207 -8.93 -7.76 2.21
C SER A 207 -9.15 -8.40 3.58
N VAL A 208 -8.19 -9.22 4.01
CA VAL A 208 -8.25 -9.98 5.25
C VAL A 208 -7.22 -9.44 6.23
N LEU A 209 -7.67 -9.08 7.42
CA LEU A 209 -6.83 -8.74 8.55
C LEU A 209 -6.58 -9.98 9.40
N ALA A 210 -5.32 -10.39 9.51
CA ALA A 210 -4.87 -11.40 10.45
C ALA A 210 -4.45 -10.75 11.77
N VAL A 211 -4.95 -11.29 12.88
CA VAL A 211 -4.56 -10.90 14.24
C VAL A 211 -4.04 -12.13 14.97
N GLY A 212 -2.74 -12.13 15.26
CA GLY A 212 -2.07 -13.21 15.98
C GLY A 212 -2.08 -12.99 17.49
N GLY A 213 -2.47 -14.01 18.23
CA GLY A 213 -2.57 -13.99 19.69
C GLY A 213 -1.41 -14.68 20.41
N LYS A 214 -1.35 -14.45 21.72
CA LYS A 214 -0.45 -15.16 22.65
C LYS A 214 -0.80 -16.64 22.78
N SER A 215 -2.04 -17.02 22.52
CA SER A 215 -2.48 -18.41 22.53
C SER A 215 -2.00 -19.24 21.34
N GLY A 216 -1.36 -18.63 20.33
CA GLY A 216 -1.05 -19.30 19.06
C GLY A 216 -2.24 -19.38 18.09
N ILE A 217 -3.38 -18.81 18.49
CA ILE A 217 -4.58 -18.67 17.67
C ILE A 217 -4.47 -17.40 16.84
N LEU A 218 -4.88 -17.51 15.58
CA LEU A 218 -5.01 -16.42 14.64
C LEU A 218 -6.50 -16.15 14.39
N SER A 219 -6.94 -14.90 14.59
CA SER A 219 -8.27 -14.47 14.14
C SER A 219 -8.17 -13.75 12.79
N LEU A 220 -9.08 -14.08 11.88
CA LEU A 220 -9.10 -13.61 10.50
C LEU A 220 -10.38 -12.80 10.24
N TRP A 221 -10.22 -11.55 9.82
CA TRP A 221 -11.31 -10.60 9.66
C TRP A 221 -11.36 -10.13 8.21
N ARG A 222 -12.45 -10.39 7.49
CA ARG A 222 -12.66 -9.93 6.12
C ARG A 222 -13.33 -8.57 6.13
N ILE A 223 -12.75 -7.63 5.40
CA ILE A 223 -13.30 -6.28 5.21
C ILE A 223 -13.44 -6.07 3.72
N HIS A 224 -14.59 -5.53 3.30
CA HIS A 224 -14.83 -5.18 1.90
C HIS A 224 -14.47 -3.73 1.66
N LYS A 225 -14.00 -3.46 0.45
CA LYS A 225 -13.85 -2.13 -0.08
C LYS A 225 -15.25 -1.47 -0.16
N PRO A 226 -15.37 -0.17 0.11
CA PRO A 226 -16.64 0.52 -0.06
C PRO A 226 -17.06 0.52 -1.54
N ASP A 227 -18.33 0.24 -1.80
CA ASP A 227 -18.90 0.27 -3.15
C ASP A 227 -18.95 1.71 -3.71
N GLU A 228 -19.15 2.69 -2.82
CA GLU A 228 -19.13 4.11 -3.16
C GLU A 228 -18.15 4.90 -2.30
N TYR A 229 -17.37 5.75 -2.97
CA TYR A 229 -16.47 6.69 -2.32
C TYR A 229 -17.19 8.02 -2.04
N SER A 230 -17.07 8.50 -0.81
CA SER A 230 -17.59 9.81 -0.41
C SER A 230 -16.60 10.55 0.47
N ILE A 231 -16.55 11.86 0.26
CA ILE A 231 -15.84 12.79 1.15
C ILE A 231 -16.64 13.04 2.43
N MET A 232 -17.96 12.81 2.38
CA MET A 232 -18.86 12.98 3.52
C MET A 232 -19.00 11.70 4.33
N ASN A 233 -19.39 11.87 5.58
CA ASN A 233 -19.57 10.75 6.50
C ASN A 233 -20.81 9.94 6.10
N LYS A 234 -20.62 8.89 5.30
CA LYS A 234 -21.59 7.79 5.24
C LYS A 234 -21.29 6.83 6.41
N PRO A 235 -22.30 6.46 7.23
CA PRO A 235 -22.15 5.47 8.28
C PRO A 235 -22.03 4.03 7.74
N ASP A 236 -22.22 3.83 6.43
CA ASP A 236 -22.19 2.53 5.78
C ASP A 236 -20.74 2.07 5.56
N LEU A 237 -20.10 1.61 6.62
CA LEU A 237 -18.94 0.74 6.51
C LEU A 237 -19.45 -0.69 6.42
N ASN A 238 -18.98 -1.43 5.43
CA ASN A 238 -19.13 -2.89 5.41
C ASN A 238 -18.50 -3.43 6.69
N GLU A 239 -19.34 -3.88 7.63
CA GLU A 239 -18.87 -4.40 8.92
C GLU A 239 -17.90 -5.56 8.66
N PRO A 240 -16.72 -5.58 9.30
CA PRO A 240 -15.79 -6.68 9.15
C PRO A 240 -16.45 -7.97 9.61
N LEU A 241 -16.35 -8.98 8.77
CA LEU A 241 -16.83 -10.30 9.08
C LEU A 241 -15.68 -11.12 9.67
N LEU A 242 -15.88 -11.73 10.83
CA LEU A 242 -14.98 -12.77 11.33
C LEU A 242 -15.09 -13.99 10.40
N VAL A 243 -14.04 -14.25 9.63
CA VAL A 243 -13.94 -15.41 8.72
C VAL A 243 -13.73 -16.69 9.54
N GLY A 244 -12.92 -16.60 10.60
CA GLY A 244 -12.72 -17.73 11.51
C GLY A 244 -11.48 -17.62 12.39
N LEU A 245 -11.30 -18.65 13.21
CA LEU A 245 -10.14 -18.82 14.10
C LEU A 245 -9.28 -20.00 13.64
N LEU A 246 -8.01 -19.72 13.36
CA LEU A 246 -7.03 -20.71 12.95
C LEU A 246 -6.07 -21.01 14.11
N ASN A 247 -6.01 -22.26 14.55
CA ASN A 247 -4.99 -22.70 15.50
C ASN A 247 -3.68 -22.89 14.75
N ALA A 248 -2.93 -21.80 14.61
CA ALA A 248 -1.68 -21.84 13.86
C ALA A 248 -0.59 -22.58 14.64
N HIS A 249 -0.42 -22.24 15.91
CA HIS A 249 0.69 -22.71 16.75
C HIS A 249 0.24 -23.01 18.17
N ASP A 250 1.06 -23.76 18.92
CA ASP A 250 0.83 -24.06 20.34
C ASP A 250 1.40 -22.96 21.27
N THR A 251 2.22 -22.06 20.72
CA THR A 251 2.84 -20.95 21.45
C THR A 251 2.69 -19.62 20.70
N TRP A 252 3.40 -18.57 21.11
CA TRP A 252 3.09 -17.20 20.72
C TRP A 252 3.40 -16.96 19.24
N ILE A 253 2.47 -16.33 18.53
CA ILE A 253 2.71 -15.87 17.16
C ILE A 253 3.60 -14.62 17.23
N THR A 254 4.77 -14.68 16.61
CA THR A 254 5.79 -13.62 16.64
C THR A 254 5.75 -12.74 15.39
N THR A 255 5.42 -13.33 14.25
CA THR A 255 5.46 -12.65 12.94
C THR A 255 4.41 -13.22 11.99
N ILE A 256 3.87 -12.35 11.12
CA ILE A 256 2.90 -12.70 10.09
C ILE A 256 3.31 -12.03 8.79
N SER A 257 3.28 -12.76 7.69
CA SER A 257 3.51 -12.24 6.34
C SER A 257 2.49 -12.82 5.37
N TRP A 258 2.00 -11.99 4.45
CA TRP A 258 1.02 -12.37 3.44
C TRP A 258 1.65 -12.46 2.06
N GLY A 259 1.10 -13.33 1.23
CA GLY A 259 1.43 -13.50 -0.17
C GLY A 259 0.18 -13.65 -1.00
N LEU A 260 0.16 -13.07 -2.19
CA LEU A 260 -0.89 -13.33 -3.18
C LEU A 260 -0.28 -13.99 -4.39
N PHE A 261 -0.83 -15.14 -4.77
CA PHE A 261 -0.47 -15.86 -5.97
C PHE A 261 -1.59 -15.78 -6.98
N ILE A 262 -1.27 -15.24 -8.14
CA ILE A 262 -2.19 -15.14 -9.26
C ILE A 262 -1.62 -16.05 -10.35
N SER A 263 -2.45 -16.98 -10.81
CA SER A 263 -2.13 -17.88 -11.91
C SER A 263 -3.20 -17.72 -12.99
N ASP A 264 -2.78 -17.67 -14.25
CA ASP A 264 -3.70 -17.51 -15.39
C ASP A 264 -4.67 -18.69 -15.56
N ALA A 265 -4.38 -19.84 -14.93
CA ALA A 265 -5.11 -21.09 -15.12
C ALA A 265 -5.99 -21.52 -13.92
N SER A 266 -5.90 -20.85 -12.77
CA SER A 266 -6.56 -21.28 -11.53
C SER A 266 -7.00 -20.11 -10.65
N ASP A 267 -7.94 -20.36 -9.74
CA ASP A 267 -8.36 -19.35 -8.77
C ASP A 267 -7.14 -18.83 -7.97
N PRO A 268 -7.03 -17.51 -7.76
CA PRO A 268 -5.92 -16.91 -7.04
C PRO A 268 -5.84 -17.46 -5.62
N LEU A 269 -4.62 -17.76 -5.18
CA LEU A 269 -4.33 -18.33 -3.87
C LEU A 269 -3.77 -17.25 -2.95
N LEU A 270 -4.41 -17.09 -1.79
CA LEU A 270 -3.91 -16.27 -0.70
C LEU A 270 -3.04 -17.13 0.20
N LEU A 271 -1.78 -16.74 0.36
CA LEU A 271 -0.84 -17.41 1.24
C LEU A 271 -0.57 -16.60 2.50
N LEU A 272 -0.41 -17.33 3.60
CA LEU A 272 -0.15 -16.77 4.91
C LEU A 272 1.03 -17.51 5.53
N ALA A 273 2.08 -16.78 5.89
CA ALA A 273 3.20 -17.31 6.68
C ALA A 273 3.08 -16.82 8.12
N THR A 274 3.18 -17.74 9.08
CA THR A 274 3.09 -17.47 10.51
C THR A 274 4.31 -18.02 11.23
N GLY A 275 5.05 -17.15 11.91
CA GLY A 275 6.19 -17.52 12.74
C GLY A 275 5.82 -17.60 14.22
N CYS A 276 6.52 -18.47 14.94
CA CYS A 276 6.23 -18.82 16.31
C CYS A 276 7.46 -18.66 17.22
N SER A 277 7.22 -18.45 18.52
CA SER A 277 8.27 -18.39 19.53
C SER A 277 9.09 -19.67 19.69
N ASP A 278 8.57 -20.81 19.24
CA ASP A 278 9.28 -22.10 19.23
C ASP A 278 10.20 -22.31 18.02
N GLY A 279 10.30 -21.31 17.13
CA GLY A 279 11.09 -21.37 15.91
C GLY A 279 10.41 -22.08 14.74
N SER A 280 9.16 -22.52 14.89
CA SER A 280 8.38 -23.04 13.78
C SER A 280 7.78 -21.91 12.94
N VAL A 281 7.80 -22.12 11.63
CA VAL A 281 7.13 -21.27 10.64
C VAL A 281 6.18 -22.15 9.85
N LYS A 282 4.90 -21.79 9.85
CA LYS A 282 3.85 -22.49 9.09
C LYS A 282 3.35 -21.63 7.95
N ILE A 283 3.24 -22.26 6.78
CA ILE A 283 2.72 -21.67 5.55
C ILE A 283 1.33 -22.25 5.31
N TRP A 284 0.36 -21.38 5.14
CA TRP A 284 -1.05 -21.71 4.90
C TRP A 284 -1.46 -21.18 3.53
N GLN A 285 -2.38 -21.88 2.88
CA GLN A 285 -3.01 -21.42 1.63
C GLN A 285 -4.51 -21.36 1.78
N ALA A 286 -5.13 -20.41 1.08
CA ALA A 286 -6.57 -20.31 0.94
C ALA A 286 -6.95 -19.88 -0.47
N CYS A 287 -8.02 -20.47 -1.02
CA CYS A 287 -8.58 -20.02 -2.28
C CYS A 287 -9.32 -18.70 -2.07
N CYS A 288 -8.96 -17.66 -2.84
CA CYS A 288 -9.57 -16.33 -2.70
C CYS A 288 -11.09 -16.37 -2.92
N ARG A 289 -11.55 -17.16 -3.91
CA ARG A 289 -12.98 -17.32 -4.19
C ARG A 289 -13.75 -17.85 -2.97
N ARG A 290 -13.26 -18.91 -2.33
CA ARG A 290 -13.88 -19.46 -1.11
C ARG A 290 -13.85 -18.47 0.05
N LEU A 291 -12.77 -17.70 0.17
CA LEU A 291 -12.64 -16.63 1.16
C LEU A 291 -13.67 -15.51 0.96
N VAL A 292 -13.98 -15.15 -0.29
CA VAL A 292 -14.99 -14.12 -0.62
C VAL A 292 -16.40 -14.67 -0.45
N GLU A 293 -16.68 -15.89 -0.92
CA GLU A 293 -18.01 -16.51 -0.87
C GLU A 293 -18.39 -17.01 0.52
N SER A 294 -17.42 -17.27 1.42
CA SER A 294 -17.70 -17.75 2.76
C SER A 294 -18.57 -16.76 3.56
N SER A 295 -19.78 -17.19 3.92
CA SER A 295 -20.69 -16.47 4.81
C SER A 295 -20.79 -17.15 6.18
N GLU A 296 -20.44 -18.44 6.28
CA GLU A 296 -20.52 -19.25 7.49
C GLU A 296 -19.14 -19.58 8.07
N LEU A 297 -19.04 -19.53 9.40
CA LEU A 297 -17.86 -19.84 10.21
C LEU A 297 -17.46 -21.34 10.21
N SER A 298 -18.08 -22.19 9.38
CA SER A 298 -17.87 -23.65 9.39
C SER A 298 -16.90 -24.17 8.34
N ASP A 299 -16.66 -23.42 7.27
CA ASP A 299 -15.72 -23.81 6.21
C ASP A 299 -14.31 -23.34 6.58
N SER A 300 -13.37 -24.27 6.78
CA SER A 300 -11.96 -23.92 7.00
C SER A 300 -11.35 -23.42 5.67
N PRO A 301 -11.15 -22.10 5.46
CA PRO A 301 -10.71 -21.60 4.17
C PRO A 301 -9.22 -21.82 3.96
N PHE A 302 -8.47 -22.01 5.06
CA PHE A 302 -7.02 -22.19 5.06
C PHE A 302 -6.64 -23.66 5.27
N SER A 303 -5.77 -24.18 4.41
CA SER A 303 -5.10 -25.46 4.58
C SER A 303 -3.60 -25.27 4.84
N LEU A 304 -3.00 -26.14 5.66
CA LEU A 304 -1.57 -26.11 5.91
C LEU A 304 -0.82 -26.64 4.69
N LEU A 305 0.11 -25.84 4.15
CA LEU A 305 0.99 -26.24 3.06
C LEU A 305 2.28 -26.88 3.57
N LYS A 306 2.93 -26.22 4.53
CA LYS A 306 4.23 -26.66 5.03
C LYS A 306 4.49 -26.12 6.43
N GLU A 307 5.12 -26.94 7.25
CA GLU A 307 5.76 -26.53 8.49
C GLU A 307 7.29 -26.60 8.31
N VAL A 308 7.96 -25.50 8.59
CA VAL A 308 9.40 -25.35 8.62
C VAL A 308 9.83 -25.19 10.06
N LYS A 309 10.82 -25.95 10.51
CA LYS A 309 11.45 -25.77 11.82
C LYS A 309 12.93 -25.52 11.63
N ALA A 310 13.41 -24.41 12.17
CA ALA A 310 14.82 -24.12 12.21
C ALA A 310 15.54 -25.21 13.03
N ALA A 311 16.73 -25.62 12.59
CA ALA A 311 17.51 -26.67 13.26
C ALA A 311 17.95 -26.28 14.68
N ASP A 312 18.08 -24.98 14.93
CA ASP A 312 18.52 -24.39 16.19
C ASP A 312 17.35 -24.10 17.17
N PHE A 313 16.09 -24.32 16.76
CA PHE A 313 14.88 -23.92 17.50
C PHE A 313 14.90 -22.45 17.93
N ALA A 314 15.68 -21.59 17.26
CA ALA A 314 15.67 -20.18 17.54
C ALA A 314 14.32 -19.58 17.13
N MET A 315 13.81 -18.66 17.94
CA MET A 315 12.56 -17.97 17.66
C MET A 315 12.58 -17.34 16.26
N ALA A 316 11.55 -17.59 15.45
CA ALA A 316 11.36 -16.87 14.19
C ALA A 316 10.97 -15.42 14.50
N SER A 317 11.89 -14.47 14.32
CA SER A 317 11.68 -13.07 14.69
C SER A 317 10.96 -12.29 13.60
N VAL A 318 11.26 -12.56 12.33
CA VAL A 318 10.64 -11.88 11.18
C VAL A 318 10.53 -12.84 10.00
N VAL A 319 9.47 -12.69 9.22
CA VAL A 319 9.24 -13.48 8.01
C VAL A 319 8.87 -12.55 6.86
N SER A 320 9.45 -12.76 5.69
CA SER A 320 9.18 -11.97 4.49
C SER A 320 8.85 -12.88 3.32
N PHE A 321 7.66 -12.69 2.76
CA PHE A 321 7.14 -13.47 1.65
C PHE A 321 7.21 -12.66 0.33
N ASN A 322 7.58 -13.31 -0.78
CA ASN A 322 7.47 -12.73 -2.11
C ASN A 322 7.23 -13.79 -3.19
N VAL A 323 6.69 -13.38 -4.34
CA VAL A 323 6.58 -14.19 -5.56
C VAL A 323 7.71 -13.79 -6.50
N SER A 324 8.44 -14.76 -7.03
CA SER A 324 9.55 -14.49 -7.94
C SER A 324 9.05 -13.94 -9.26
N ALA A 325 9.62 -12.81 -9.70
CA ALA A 325 9.33 -12.26 -11.02
C ALA A 325 9.91 -13.11 -12.17
N GLN A 326 10.98 -13.87 -11.92
CA GLN A 326 11.61 -14.74 -12.92
C GLN A 326 10.84 -16.05 -13.13
N SER A 327 10.11 -16.49 -12.12
CA SER A 327 9.36 -17.73 -12.12
C SER A 327 8.09 -17.51 -11.30
N PRO A 328 6.98 -17.07 -11.93
CA PRO A 328 5.78 -16.66 -11.20
C PRO A 328 5.22 -17.78 -10.31
N ASN A 329 5.42 -19.05 -10.67
CA ASN A 329 5.02 -20.23 -9.88
C ASN A 329 5.90 -20.48 -8.64
N LYS A 330 7.06 -19.81 -8.55
CA LYS A 330 8.05 -19.96 -7.49
C LYS A 330 7.90 -18.85 -6.46
N MET A 331 7.58 -19.22 -5.24
CA MET A 331 7.56 -18.33 -4.09
C MET A 331 8.85 -18.39 -3.31
N LEU A 332 9.18 -17.26 -2.70
CA LEU A 332 10.33 -17.09 -1.85
C LEU A 332 9.86 -16.67 -0.45
N LEU A 333 10.27 -17.45 0.55
CA LEU A 333 10.03 -17.17 1.96
C LEU A 333 11.38 -16.99 2.65
N ALA A 334 11.63 -15.79 3.16
CA ALA A 334 12.78 -15.52 4.02
C ALA A 334 12.34 -15.57 5.49
N ILE A 335 13.10 -16.26 6.32
CA ILE A 335 12.90 -16.40 7.75
C ILE A 335 14.14 -15.82 8.42
N GLY A 336 13.94 -14.80 9.25
CA GLY A 336 14.97 -14.24 10.13
C GLY A 336 14.77 -14.77 11.53
N ASN A 337 15.83 -15.30 12.11
CA ASN A 337 15.78 -15.92 13.43
C ASN A 337 16.34 -15.01 14.51
N GLY A 338 15.94 -15.29 15.76
CA GLY A 338 16.48 -14.66 16.96
C GLY A 338 17.97 -14.96 17.18
N SER A 339 18.51 -16.00 16.55
CA SER A 339 19.94 -16.32 16.56
C SER A 339 20.77 -15.40 15.65
N GLY A 340 20.13 -14.62 14.76
CA GLY A 340 20.82 -13.82 13.74
C GLY A 340 21.00 -14.54 12.40
N SER A 341 20.61 -15.81 12.32
CA SER A 341 20.58 -16.57 11.06
C SER A 341 19.39 -16.17 10.17
N ILE A 342 19.60 -16.30 8.87
CA ILE A 342 18.57 -16.14 7.84
C ILE A 342 18.46 -17.46 7.08
N GLU A 343 17.23 -17.91 6.87
CA GLU A 343 16.92 -19.03 5.99
C GLU A 343 15.99 -18.59 4.88
N VAL A 344 16.27 -19.01 3.65
CA VAL A 344 15.42 -18.76 2.49
C VAL A 344 14.90 -20.08 1.94
N TRP A 345 13.60 -20.14 1.77
CA TRP A 345 12.87 -21.27 1.25
C TRP A 345 12.21 -20.89 -0.08
N SER A 346 12.36 -21.77 -1.05
CA SER A 346 11.68 -21.71 -2.33
C SER A 346 10.53 -22.70 -2.34
N CYS A 347 9.36 -22.29 -2.83
CA CYS A 347 8.22 -23.17 -3.03
C CYS A 347 7.72 -23.06 -4.47
N ASP A 348 7.66 -24.19 -5.18
CA ASP A 348 6.80 -24.30 -6.37
C ASP A 348 5.40 -24.69 -5.89
N ILE A 349 4.43 -23.80 -6.10
CA ILE A 349 3.07 -23.95 -5.56
C ILE A 349 2.30 -25.02 -6.32
N LEU A 350 2.48 -25.09 -7.64
CA LEU A 350 1.71 -25.99 -8.49
C LEU A 350 2.10 -27.45 -8.21
N VAL A 351 3.36 -27.67 -7.86
CA VAL A 351 3.92 -28.99 -7.53
C VAL A 351 4.00 -29.22 -6.02
N HIS A 352 3.61 -28.24 -5.20
CA HIS A 352 3.77 -28.23 -3.73
C HIS A 352 5.17 -28.65 -3.26
N ARG A 353 6.20 -28.27 -4.02
CA ARG A 353 7.59 -28.66 -3.76
C ARG A 353 8.33 -27.56 -3.02
N PHE A 354 8.75 -27.87 -1.80
CA PHE A 354 9.50 -26.98 -0.93
C PHE A 354 10.98 -27.33 -0.92
N GLU A 355 11.82 -26.35 -1.19
CA GLU A 355 13.27 -26.48 -1.17
C GLU A 355 13.90 -25.38 -0.35
N LYS A 356 14.94 -25.73 0.42
CA LYS A 356 15.77 -24.73 1.09
C LYS A 356 16.69 -24.11 0.04
N ALA A 357 16.43 -22.86 -0.32
CA ALA A 357 17.18 -22.11 -1.32
C ALA A 357 18.40 -21.39 -0.73
N GLY A 358 18.57 -21.36 0.59
CA GLY A 358 19.79 -20.87 1.21
C GLY A 358 19.66 -20.71 2.72
N SER A 359 20.79 -20.65 3.40
CA SER A 359 20.86 -20.14 4.77
C SER A 359 22.22 -19.51 5.03
N CYS A 360 22.25 -18.45 5.82
CA CYS A 360 23.48 -17.80 6.26
C CYS A 360 23.36 -17.32 7.71
N ASP A 361 24.47 -17.36 8.43
CA ASP A 361 24.62 -16.68 9.73
C ASP A 361 24.87 -15.20 9.46
N ALA A 362 23.79 -14.52 9.10
CA ALA A 362 23.83 -13.16 8.56
C ALA A 362 24.24 -12.11 9.58
N HIS A 363 23.84 -12.27 10.84
CA HIS A 363 24.01 -11.27 11.90
C HIS A 363 24.41 -11.91 13.23
N ASN A 364 25.03 -11.11 14.11
CA ASN A 364 25.43 -11.58 15.45
C ASN A 364 24.30 -11.48 16.49
N HIS A 365 23.23 -10.79 16.14
CA HIS A 365 22.05 -10.57 16.98
C HIS A 365 20.77 -10.80 16.17
N VAL A 366 19.63 -10.83 16.89
CA VAL A 366 18.28 -11.02 16.36
C VAL A 366 18.08 -10.23 15.05
N VAL A 367 17.65 -10.92 14.00
CA VAL A 367 17.21 -10.26 12.76
C VAL A 367 15.89 -9.57 13.04
N THR A 368 15.84 -8.25 12.88
CA THR A 368 14.67 -7.42 13.22
C THR A 368 13.86 -7.01 11.99
N GLY A 369 14.45 -7.06 10.80
CA GLY A 369 13.75 -6.75 9.55
C GLY A 369 14.27 -7.54 8.36
N LEU A 370 13.34 -7.93 7.47
CA LEU A 370 13.61 -8.57 6.19
C LEU A 370 12.68 -8.02 5.11
N ALA A 371 13.22 -7.65 3.96
CA ALA A 371 12.41 -7.28 2.80
C ALA A 371 13.04 -7.71 1.49
N TRP A 372 12.22 -8.32 0.64
CA TRP A 372 12.56 -8.62 -0.74
C TRP A 372 12.41 -7.38 -1.62
N ALA A 373 13.32 -7.24 -2.59
CA ALA A 373 13.29 -6.22 -3.63
C ALA A 373 13.48 -6.84 -5.02
N PHE A 374 13.20 -6.05 -6.06
CA PHE A 374 13.45 -6.37 -7.47
C PHE A 374 12.87 -7.71 -7.94
N GLY A 375 11.67 -8.03 -7.45
CA GLY A 375 10.96 -9.27 -7.80
C GLY A 375 11.55 -10.53 -7.16
N GLY A 376 12.17 -10.40 -5.98
CA GLY A 376 12.74 -11.54 -5.23
C GLY A 376 14.21 -11.83 -5.52
N ARG A 377 14.90 -10.95 -6.25
CA ARG A 377 16.33 -11.11 -6.58
C ARG A 377 17.26 -10.66 -5.45
N CYS A 378 16.87 -9.62 -4.73
CA CYS A 378 17.61 -9.10 -3.58
C CYS A 378 16.79 -9.23 -2.30
N LEU A 379 17.44 -9.66 -1.23
CA LEU A 379 16.92 -9.67 0.13
C LEU A 379 17.74 -8.69 0.97
N TYR A 380 17.08 -7.74 1.61
CA TYR A 380 17.70 -6.86 2.60
C TYR A 380 17.40 -7.37 4.01
N SER A 381 18.40 -7.34 4.88
CA SER A 381 18.27 -7.70 6.29
C SER A 381 18.80 -6.59 7.19
N CYS A 382 18.15 -6.40 8.34
CA CYS A 382 18.66 -5.57 9.41
C CYS A 382 18.52 -6.28 10.75
N SER A 383 19.41 -5.93 11.69
CA SER A 383 19.49 -6.58 12.99
C SER A 383 19.74 -5.59 14.11
N GLN A 384 19.51 -6.07 15.32
CA GLN A 384 19.90 -5.39 16.54
C GLN A 384 21.43 -5.17 16.64
N ASP A 385 22.24 -5.83 15.80
CA ASP A 385 23.68 -5.55 15.65
C ASP A 385 24.02 -4.21 14.97
N ASN A 386 23.01 -3.39 14.67
CA ASN A 386 23.12 -2.08 13.99
C ASN A 386 23.60 -2.16 12.54
N LEU A 387 23.64 -3.36 11.95
CA LEU A 387 24.06 -3.56 10.57
C LEU A 387 22.85 -3.81 9.67
N THR A 388 22.99 -3.35 8.44
CA THR A 388 22.09 -3.63 7.33
C THR A 388 22.89 -4.33 6.24
N ARG A 389 22.42 -5.48 5.78
CA ARG A 389 23.09 -6.29 4.77
C ARG A 389 22.17 -6.52 3.58
N CYS A 390 22.78 -6.71 2.40
CA CYS A 390 22.08 -7.06 1.17
C CYS A 390 22.56 -8.41 0.67
N TRP A 391 21.61 -9.23 0.23
CA TRP A 391 21.84 -10.59 -0.23
C TRP A 391 21.25 -10.75 -1.62
N ILE A 392 22.01 -11.30 -2.55
CA ILE A 392 21.49 -11.75 -3.85
C ILE A 392 21.21 -13.23 -3.77
N LEU A 393 19.99 -13.62 -4.14
CA LEU A 393 19.62 -15.02 -4.29
C LEU A 393 19.93 -15.45 -5.72
N HIS A 394 20.94 -16.29 -5.88
CA HIS A 394 21.27 -16.89 -7.18
C HIS A 394 21.20 -18.42 -7.03
N GLU A 395 20.41 -19.05 -7.90
CA GLU A 395 20.09 -20.49 -7.84
C GLU A 395 19.51 -20.89 -6.47
N ASN A 396 20.32 -21.56 -5.63
CA ASN A 396 20.00 -22.01 -4.27
C ASN A 396 21.13 -21.60 -3.29
N SER A 397 21.68 -20.39 -3.45
CA SER A 397 22.62 -19.82 -2.48
C SER A 397 22.44 -18.32 -2.33
N LEU A 398 22.71 -17.83 -1.11
CA LEU A 398 22.67 -16.43 -0.75
C LEU A 398 24.08 -15.86 -0.73
N TYR A 399 24.30 -14.79 -1.49
CA TYR A 399 25.58 -14.10 -1.56
C TYR A 399 25.44 -12.69 -1.00
N GLU A 400 26.30 -12.30 -0.05
CA GLU A 400 26.35 -10.92 0.44
C GLU A 400 26.90 -10.00 -0.63
N VAL A 401 26.24 -8.86 -0.86
CA VAL A 401 26.63 -7.84 -1.83
C VAL A 401 26.57 -6.47 -1.14
N PRO A 402 27.53 -5.56 -1.42
CA PRO A 402 27.49 -4.23 -0.84
C PRO A 402 26.24 -3.46 -1.26
N ILE A 403 25.70 -2.67 -0.33
CA ILE A 403 24.65 -1.69 -0.60
C ILE A 403 25.30 -0.50 -1.34
N PRO A 404 24.67 0.05 -2.39
CA PRO A 404 25.22 1.20 -3.13
C PRO A 404 25.54 2.36 -2.19
N SER A 405 26.76 2.90 -2.29
CA SER A 405 27.24 4.00 -1.44
C SER A 405 26.96 5.38 -2.03
N ASN A 406 26.69 5.48 -3.33
CA ASN A 406 26.53 6.77 -3.99
C ASN A 406 25.08 7.24 -3.89
N THR A 407 24.90 8.40 -3.27
CA THR A 407 23.60 9.04 -3.08
C THR A 407 23.41 10.15 -4.13
N PRO A 408 22.50 10.01 -5.10
CA PRO A 408 22.20 11.09 -6.03
C PRO A 408 21.75 12.35 -5.29
N GLY A 409 22.24 13.53 -5.71
CA GLY A 409 21.79 14.84 -5.22
C GLY A 409 22.32 15.28 -3.83
N VAL A 410 23.08 14.46 -3.12
CA VAL A 410 23.64 14.82 -1.79
C VAL A 410 25.16 14.81 -1.85
N LYS A 411 25.81 15.93 -1.47
CA LYS A 411 27.23 15.93 -1.10
C LYS A 411 27.35 15.15 0.20
N GLY A 412 27.85 13.92 0.13
CA GLY A 412 27.76 12.90 1.19
C GLY A 412 27.81 13.48 2.60
N SER A 413 26.72 13.32 3.35
CA SER A 413 26.80 13.46 4.81
C SER A 413 27.65 12.31 5.31
N GLY A 414 28.74 12.61 6.01
CA GLY A 414 29.54 11.57 6.65
C GLY A 414 28.64 10.69 7.50
N ASP A 415 28.69 9.38 7.28
CA ASP A 415 28.16 8.41 8.22
C ASP A 415 28.71 8.80 9.60
N VAL A 416 27.83 9.00 10.59
CA VAL A 416 28.26 9.30 11.96
C VAL A 416 28.38 7.95 12.63
N PRO A 417 29.60 7.35 12.63
CA PRO A 417 29.78 6.05 13.23
C PRO A 417 29.41 6.21 14.70
N ASP A 418 28.75 5.22 15.27
CA ASP A 418 28.34 5.15 16.69
C ASP A 418 27.09 5.97 17.09
N ALA A 419 26.47 6.76 16.20
CA ALA A 419 25.23 7.46 16.50
C ALA A 419 24.04 6.53 16.79
N PHE A 420 24.12 5.29 16.30
CA PHE A 420 23.06 4.30 16.37
C PHE A 420 23.51 3.04 17.09
N SER A 421 22.58 2.38 17.79
CA SER A 421 22.87 1.18 18.58
C SER A 421 22.21 -0.09 18.03
N SER A 422 21.16 0.02 17.23
CA SER A 422 20.40 -1.15 16.73
C SER A 422 19.42 -0.77 15.62
N CYS A 423 19.11 -1.71 14.73
CA CYS A 423 18.01 -1.57 13.77
C CYS A 423 16.74 -2.27 14.30
N PHE A 424 15.57 -1.67 14.12
CA PHE A 424 14.28 -2.24 14.55
C PHE A 424 13.45 -2.85 13.42
N GLY A 425 13.76 -2.49 12.18
CA GLY A 425 13.02 -2.95 11.01
C GLY A 425 13.45 -2.20 9.77
N LEU A 426 13.04 -2.72 8.62
CA LEU A 426 13.29 -2.12 7.33
C LEU A 426 12.07 -2.29 6.42
N ALA A 427 11.92 -1.42 5.43
CA ALA A 427 10.92 -1.53 4.38
C ALA A 427 11.48 -1.00 3.07
N VAL A 428 11.10 -1.63 1.96
CA VAL A 428 11.50 -1.21 0.61
C VAL A 428 10.37 -0.38 -0.01
N SER A 429 10.74 0.66 -0.76
CA SER A 429 9.79 1.52 -1.46
C SER A 429 9.04 0.74 -2.57
N PRO A 430 7.81 1.13 -2.93
CA PRO A 430 7.02 0.38 -3.92
C PRO A 430 7.69 0.20 -5.29
N GLY A 431 8.50 1.17 -5.71
CA GLY A 431 9.28 1.11 -6.93
C GLY A 431 10.66 0.45 -6.78
N ASN A 432 11.02 -0.06 -5.60
CA ASN A 432 12.32 -0.67 -5.26
C ASN A 432 13.54 0.23 -5.51
N LEU A 433 13.44 1.54 -5.29
CA LEU A 433 14.57 2.46 -5.47
C LEU A 433 15.14 2.98 -4.14
N VAL A 434 14.35 2.94 -3.07
CA VAL A 434 14.72 3.40 -1.73
C VAL A 434 14.40 2.31 -0.71
N MET A 435 15.26 2.16 0.28
CA MET A 435 15.00 1.37 1.48
C MET A 435 14.97 2.30 2.69
N ALA A 436 13.95 2.16 3.54
CA ALA A 436 13.86 2.84 4.82
C ALA A 436 14.27 1.89 5.94
N VAL A 437 15.15 2.32 6.83
CA VAL A 437 15.63 1.55 7.97
C VAL A 437 15.37 2.34 9.24
N VAL A 438 14.77 1.70 10.26
CA VAL A 438 14.55 2.34 11.55
C VAL A 438 15.74 2.05 12.46
N ARG A 439 16.49 3.07 12.85
CA ARG A 439 17.70 2.95 13.69
C ARG A 439 17.48 3.61 15.04
N ALA A 440 17.76 2.87 16.10
CA ALA A 440 17.74 3.37 17.47
C ALA A 440 18.97 4.25 17.70
N PHE A 441 18.76 5.42 18.30
CA PHE A 441 19.88 6.25 18.73
C PHE A 441 20.64 5.59 19.88
N ALA A 442 21.97 5.71 19.86
CA ALA A 442 22.79 5.31 20.99
C ALA A 442 22.50 6.23 22.18
N THR A 443 21.80 5.71 23.19
CA THR A 443 21.37 6.50 24.37
C THR A 443 22.53 7.14 25.12
N GLU A 444 23.71 6.53 25.04
CA GLU A 444 24.95 7.04 25.67
C GLU A 444 25.50 8.29 24.98
N GLN A 445 25.16 8.51 23.71
CA GLN A 445 25.57 9.70 22.96
C GLN A 445 24.57 10.84 23.05
N LEU A 446 23.33 10.55 23.42
CA LEU A 446 22.27 11.55 23.59
C LEU A 446 22.36 12.23 24.95
N ASN A 447 21.95 13.49 25.02
CA ASN A 447 21.77 14.16 26.30
C ASN A 447 20.67 13.48 27.13
N GLN A 448 21.04 12.88 28.26
CA GLN A 448 20.12 12.10 29.12
C GLN A 448 18.92 12.90 29.65
N MET A 449 19.04 14.23 29.80
CA MET A 449 17.97 15.06 30.35
C MET A 449 16.96 15.51 29.29
N TYR A 450 17.43 15.79 28.07
CA TYR A 450 16.63 16.43 27.02
C TYR A 450 16.34 15.51 25.82
N GLU A 451 17.36 14.85 25.30
CA GLU A 451 17.29 14.14 24.01
C GLU A 451 16.89 12.68 24.18
N ALA A 452 17.51 11.94 25.11
CA ALA A 452 17.26 10.51 25.31
C ALA A 452 15.81 10.18 25.70
N ARG A 453 15.06 11.18 26.18
CA ARG A 453 13.63 11.05 26.53
C ARG A 453 12.69 11.23 25.34
N ALA A 454 13.11 12.00 24.34
CA ALA A 454 12.28 12.40 23.20
C ALA A 454 12.68 11.68 21.91
N LEU A 455 13.99 11.56 21.66
CA LEU A 455 14.55 10.92 20.48
C LEU A 455 14.79 9.43 20.77
N LYS A 456 13.93 8.58 20.20
CA LYS A 456 14.03 7.13 20.36
C LYS A 456 14.67 6.43 19.17
N ALA A 457 14.37 6.89 17.96
CA ALA A 457 14.88 6.33 16.73
C ALA A 457 14.82 7.36 15.59
N ALA A 458 15.65 7.15 14.58
CA ALA A 458 15.57 7.82 13.28
C ALA A 458 15.08 6.83 12.21
N VAL A 459 14.52 7.37 11.13
CA VAL A 459 14.31 6.63 9.90
C VAL A 459 15.38 7.09 8.92
N GLU A 460 16.27 6.18 8.56
CA GLU A 460 17.30 6.40 7.55
C GLU A 460 16.78 5.92 6.19
N PHE A 461 16.91 6.75 5.16
CA PHE A 461 16.57 6.37 3.78
C PHE A 461 17.85 6.12 2.99
N LEU A 462 17.98 4.90 2.47
CA LEU A 462 19.12 4.43 1.69
C LEU A 462 18.68 4.22 0.25
N TRP A 463 19.45 4.74 -0.70
CA TRP A 463 19.21 4.48 -2.12
C TRP A 463 19.65 3.06 -2.48
N ILE A 464 18.74 2.31 -3.09
CA ILE A 464 19.00 0.94 -3.55
C ILE A 464 18.84 0.79 -5.06
N GLY A 465 18.43 1.85 -5.78
CA GLY A 465 18.26 1.79 -7.23
C GLY A 465 19.57 1.54 -8.00
N GLY A 466 20.73 1.80 -7.40
CA GLY A 466 22.04 1.43 -7.95
C GLY A 466 22.42 -0.04 -7.74
N GLN A 467 21.57 -0.85 -7.11
CA GLN A 467 21.87 -2.25 -6.80
C GLN A 467 22.06 -3.06 -8.08
N GLN A 468 23.25 -3.65 -8.22
CA GLN A 468 23.53 -4.58 -9.31
C GLN A 468 22.82 -5.91 -9.04
N LEU A 469 21.89 -6.28 -9.92
CA LEU A 469 21.06 -7.49 -9.78
C LEU A 469 21.69 -8.72 -10.45
N ASP A 470 22.44 -8.51 -11.53
CA ASP A 470 23.06 -9.58 -12.31
C ASP A 470 24.58 -9.60 -12.06
N ILE A 471 25.10 -10.77 -11.66
CA ILE A 471 26.53 -10.97 -11.38
C ILE A 471 27.35 -10.98 -12.69
N SER A 472 26.71 -11.17 -13.86
CA SER A 472 27.39 -11.49 -15.12
C SER A 472 27.04 -10.61 -16.35
N SER A 473 26.09 -9.67 -16.27
CA SER A 473 25.69 -8.90 -17.47
C SER A 473 26.64 -7.74 -17.78
N THR A 474 27.40 -7.84 -18.85
CA THR A 474 28.13 -6.71 -19.47
C THR A 474 27.24 -6.07 -20.54
N VAL A 475 26.27 -5.27 -20.12
CA VAL A 475 25.54 -4.38 -21.03
C VAL A 475 26.25 -3.04 -21.03
N TYR A 476 26.74 -2.60 -22.18
CA TYR A 476 27.34 -1.27 -22.34
C TYR A 476 26.23 -0.22 -22.48
N PRO A 477 26.42 0.98 -21.92
CA PRO A 477 25.46 2.07 -22.06
C PRO A 477 25.45 2.60 -23.50
N ASP A 478 24.26 2.97 -23.99
CA ASP A 478 24.08 3.58 -25.33
C ASP A 478 24.56 5.05 -25.38
N PHE A 479 25.14 5.59 -24.31
CA PHE A 479 25.60 6.98 -24.19
C PHE A 479 27.01 7.08 -23.58
N ASP A 480 27.73 8.15 -23.90
CA ASP A 480 29.13 8.32 -23.49
C ASP A 480 29.25 8.62 -21.99
N VAL A 481 29.66 7.62 -21.20
CA VAL A 481 29.80 7.70 -19.73
C VAL A 481 30.97 8.57 -19.28
N LYS A 482 31.90 8.90 -20.17
CA LYS A 482 33.06 9.75 -19.86
C LYS A 482 32.71 11.17 -19.41
N VAL A 483 31.43 11.55 -19.46
CA VAL A 483 30.90 12.86 -19.07
C VAL A 483 30.57 12.94 -17.57
N PHE A 484 30.56 11.83 -16.81
CA PHE A 484 30.04 11.79 -15.43
C PHE A 484 31.06 11.23 -14.41
N PRO A 485 31.97 12.05 -13.87
CA PRO A 485 33.08 11.57 -13.04
C PRO A 485 32.67 11.08 -11.64
N ASP A 486 31.51 11.50 -11.13
CA ASP A 486 31.09 11.24 -9.73
C ASP A 486 30.38 9.89 -9.53
N PHE A 487 30.02 9.17 -10.61
CA PHE A 487 29.29 7.90 -10.53
C PHE A 487 30.02 6.78 -11.31
N PRO A 488 30.16 5.57 -10.73
CA PRO A 488 30.70 4.43 -11.44
C PRO A 488 29.72 3.96 -12.53
N GLU A 489 30.25 3.67 -13.72
CA GLU A 489 29.48 3.26 -14.91
C GLU A 489 28.49 2.13 -14.64
N LYS A 490 28.92 1.09 -13.93
CA LYS A 490 28.08 -0.06 -13.58
C LYS A 490 26.86 0.30 -12.73
N GLU A 491 27.01 1.29 -11.86
CA GLU A 491 25.92 1.73 -11.00
C GLU A 491 24.91 2.57 -11.78
N LEU A 492 25.37 3.44 -12.69
CA LEU A 492 24.47 4.18 -13.59
C LEU A 492 23.63 3.27 -14.46
N ILE A 493 24.21 2.19 -14.99
CA ILE A 493 23.48 1.17 -15.77
C ILE A 493 22.44 0.46 -14.87
N SER A 494 22.81 0.17 -13.61
CA SER A 494 21.89 -0.43 -12.65
C SER A 494 20.74 0.51 -12.32
N TRP A 495 21.01 1.79 -12.10
CA TRP A 495 20.00 2.84 -11.93
C TRP A 495 19.05 2.94 -13.11
N GLU A 496 19.59 2.98 -14.33
CA GLU A 496 18.78 3.03 -15.55
C GLU A 496 17.83 1.82 -15.62
N ASN A 497 18.35 0.60 -15.47
CA ASN A 497 17.57 -0.63 -15.54
C ASN A 497 16.51 -0.71 -14.42
N ASN A 498 16.87 -0.32 -13.19
CA ASN A 498 15.98 -0.39 -12.04
C ASN A 498 14.88 0.67 -12.09
N ILE A 499 15.18 1.89 -12.56
CA ILE A 499 14.16 2.93 -12.79
C ILE A 499 13.20 2.50 -13.91
N LEU A 500 13.71 1.96 -15.02
CA LEU A 500 12.86 1.45 -16.12
C LEU A 500 11.97 0.29 -15.66
N TRP A 501 12.55 -0.65 -14.90
CA TRP A 501 11.78 -1.74 -14.30
C TRP A 501 10.67 -1.19 -13.41
N SER A 502 10.99 -0.23 -12.54
CA SER A 502 10.04 0.42 -11.63
C SER A 502 8.89 1.11 -12.38
N LEU A 503 9.20 1.93 -13.40
CA LEU A 503 8.20 2.60 -14.23
C LEU A 503 7.24 1.61 -14.90
N ASN A 504 7.78 0.52 -15.46
CA ASN A 504 6.97 -0.52 -16.11
C ASN A 504 6.05 -1.25 -15.11
N GLN A 505 6.47 -1.42 -13.84
CA GLN A 505 5.61 -2.02 -12.82
C GLN A 505 4.36 -1.18 -12.52
N HIS A 506 4.46 0.16 -12.63
CA HIS A 506 3.34 1.07 -12.35
C HIS A 506 2.37 1.25 -13.53
N GLU A 507 2.66 0.66 -14.69
CA GLU A 507 1.75 0.64 -15.84
C GLU A 507 0.54 -0.30 -15.61
N SER A 508 0.67 -1.31 -14.73
CA SER A 508 -0.47 -2.14 -14.30
C SER A 508 -1.45 -1.34 -13.43
N LEU A 509 -2.75 -1.53 -13.67
CA LEU A 509 -3.84 -0.85 -12.94
C LEU A 509 -4.18 -1.50 -11.61
N ASP A 510 -3.81 -2.76 -11.42
CA ASP A 510 -4.01 -3.50 -10.18
C ASP A 510 -3.10 -2.94 -9.07
N LYS A 511 -2.02 -2.26 -9.45
CA LYS A 511 -1.10 -1.64 -8.53
C LYS A 511 -1.47 -0.17 -8.29
N PRO A 512 -1.51 0.28 -7.03
CA PRO A 512 -1.71 1.69 -6.75
C PRO A 512 -0.54 2.54 -7.25
N LEU A 513 -0.83 3.75 -7.69
CA LEU A 513 0.17 4.67 -8.26
C LEU A 513 0.94 5.37 -7.13
N VAL A 514 1.96 4.70 -6.60
CA VAL A 514 2.83 5.23 -5.55
C VAL A 514 4.26 5.34 -6.10
N VAL A 515 4.59 6.51 -6.65
CA VAL A 515 5.82 6.75 -7.45
C VAL A 515 6.77 7.76 -6.82
N TRP A 516 6.67 8.00 -5.51
CA TRP A 516 7.45 9.04 -4.82
C TRP A 516 8.95 8.78 -4.88
N ASP A 517 9.36 7.52 -4.86
CA ASP A 517 10.75 7.06 -4.92
C ASP A 517 11.34 7.26 -6.31
N VAL A 518 10.59 6.94 -7.36
CA VAL A 518 10.96 7.24 -8.75
C VAL A 518 11.09 8.74 -8.98
N VAL A 519 10.09 9.52 -8.52
CA VAL A 519 10.12 10.99 -8.65
C VAL A 519 11.32 11.58 -7.88
N ALA A 520 11.58 11.10 -6.66
CA ALA A 520 12.72 11.56 -5.87
C ALA A 520 14.06 11.19 -6.53
N ALA A 521 14.21 9.97 -7.07
CA ALA A 521 15.40 9.55 -7.78
C ALA A 521 15.64 10.41 -9.02
N LEU A 522 14.62 10.59 -9.86
CA LEU A 522 14.72 11.41 -11.06
C LEU A 522 14.99 12.89 -10.73
N LEU A 523 14.43 13.43 -9.65
CA LEU A 523 14.74 14.78 -9.17
C LEU A 523 16.20 14.92 -8.74
N ALA A 524 16.70 13.95 -7.98
CA ALA A 524 18.09 13.93 -7.54
C ALA A 524 19.06 13.82 -8.73
N PHE A 525 18.74 12.97 -9.72
CA PHE A 525 19.48 12.91 -10.99
C PHE A 525 19.32 14.15 -11.85
N LYS A 526 18.18 14.86 -11.82
CA LYS A 526 18.05 16.12 -12.54
C LYS A 526 19.02 17.18 -12.03
N GLN A 527 19.24 17.22 -10.71
CA GLN A 527 20.16 18.17 -10.08
C GLN A 527 21.63 17.85 -10.38
N SER A 528 22.00 16.57 -10.48
CA SER A 528 23.37 16.15 -10.78
C SER A 528 23.65 15.98 -12.27
N ILE A 529 22.75 15.30 -13.00
CA ILE A 529 22.90 14.83 -14.38
C ILE A 529 21.56 14.94 -15.17
N SER A 530 21.18 16.15 -15.59
CA SER A 530 19.88 16.38 -16.29
C SER A 530 19.71 15.56 -17.59
N ILE A 531 20.78 15.36 -18.36
CA ILE A 531 20.75 14.58 -19.62
C ILE A 531 20.33 13.12 -19.38
N PHE A 532 20.72 12.54 -18.24
CA PHE A 532 20.40 11.15 -17.88
C PHE A 532 18.88 10.96 -17.67
N VAL A 533 18.22 11.94 -17.06
CA VAL A 533 16.75 11.93 -16.86
C VAL A 533 16.03 11.92 -18.21
N LYS A 534 16.46 12.75 -19.16
CA LYS A 534 15.92 12.79 -20.52
C LYS A 534 16.09 11.43 -21.22
N HIS A 535 17.28 10.84 -21.13
CA HIS A 535 17.58 9.53 -21.73
C HIS A 535 16.67 8.43 -21.18
N ILE A 536 16.51 8.33 -19.85
CA ILE A 536 15.62 7.35 -19.21
C ILE A 536 14.19 7.50 -19.72
N ILE A 537 13.65 8.72 -19.73
CA ILE A 537 12.25 8.94 -20.14
C ILE A 537 12.04 8.60 -21.60
N ILE A 538 12.97 8.99 -22.50
CA ILE A 538 12.87 8.65 -23.93
C ILE A 538 12.94 7.13 -24.11
N LYS A 539 13.87 6.44 -23.42
CA LYS A 539 13.99 4.98 -23.47
C LYS A 539 12.75 4.26 -22.93
N TRP A 540 12.14 4.79 -21.88
CA TRP A 540 10.88 4.29 -21.33
C TRP A 540 9.69 4.52 -22.28
N LEU A 541 9.63 5.64 -22.99
CA LEU A 541 8.57 5.90 -23.97
C LEU A 541 8.74 5.01 -25.21
N LYS A 542 9.98 4.77 -25.65
CA LYS A 542 10.31 3.85 -26.75
C LYS A 542 9.81 2.42 -26.52
N SER A 543 9.87 1.93 -25.28
CA SER A 543 9.55 0.52 -24.98
C SER A 543 8.13 0.11 -25.36
N SER A 544 7.20 1.07 -25.49
CA SER A 544 5.80 0.81 -25.85
C SER A 544 5.49 0.92 -27.35
N VAL A 545 6.31 1.61 -28.14
CA VAL A 545 5.97 2.05 -29.51
C VAL A 545 6.86 1.39 -30.59
N GLY A 546 7.87 0.61 -30.18
CA GLY A 546 8.67 -0.18 -31.11
C GLY A 546 9.39 0.67 -32.17
N SER A 547 9.26 0.29 -33.45
CA SER A 547 10.06 0.80 -34.58
C SER A 547 9.71 2.21 -35.08
N GLN A 548 8.68 2.88 -34.53
CA GLN A 548 8.32 4.24 -34.97
C GLN A 548 9.24 5.33 -34.38
N PHE A 549 9.96 5.02 -33.30
CA PHE A 549 10.99 5.90 -32.78
C PHE A 549 12.26 5.76 -33.63
N GLY A 550 12.73 6.87 -34.21
CA GLY A 550 14.01 6.92 -34.91
C GLY A 550 15.19 6.49 -34.03
N VAL A 551 16.29 6.08 -34.66
CA VAL A 551 17.52 5.65 -34.00
C VAL A 551 18.04 6.72 -33.03
N SER A 552 17.87 8.01 -33.38
CA SER A 552 18.07 9.19 -32.51
C SER A 552 16.73 9.80 -32.10
N ALA A 553 16.04 9.20 -31.14
CA ALA A 553 14.73 9.69 -30.73
C ALA A 553 14.81 10.97 -29.92
N ASN A 554 13.93 11.92 -30.26
CA ASN A 554 13.77 13.17 -29.55
C ASN A 554 12.38 13.27 -28.89
N LEU A 555 12.21 14.24 -27.99
CA LEU A 555 10.93 14.52 -27.34
C LEU A 555 9.82 14.81 -28.37
N SER A 556 10.15 15.44 -29.49
CA SER A 556 9.22 15.73 -30.58
C SER A 556 8.62 14.47 -31.22
N ASP A 557 9.33 13.35 -31.24
CA ASP A 557 8.80 12.07 -31.74
C ASP A 557 7.80 11.46 -30.75
N ALA A 558 8.08 11.60 -29.45
CA ALA A 558 7.15 11.19 -28.40
C ALA A 558 5.83 11.97 -28.46
N ILE A 559 5.88 13.27 -28.79
CA ILE A 559 4.69 14.11 -28.96
C ILE A 559 3.76 13.55 -30.06
N LYS A 560 4.32 13.02 -31.15
CA LYS A 560 3.54 12.47 -32.27
C LYS A 560 2.87 11.13 -31.92
N CYS A 561 3.44 10.38 -30.98
CA CYS A 561 2.98 9.03 -30.63
C CYS A 561 2.05 9.00 -29.40
N LEU A 562 1.62 10.16 -28.86
CA LEU A 562 0.84 10.23 -27.62
C LEU A 562 -0.48 9.42 -27.67
N SER A 563 -1.09 9.31 -28.85
CA SER A 563 -2.31 8.51 -29.04
C SER A 563 -2.10 7.01 -28.87
N GLU A 564 -0.87 6.51 -29.03
CA GLU A 564 -0.58 5.08 -28.92
C GLU A 564 -0.32 4.65 -27.46
N PHE A 565 0.01 5.60 -26.57
CA PHE A 565 0.26 5.29 -25.18
C PHE A 565 -1.03 5.06 -24.40
N SER A 566 -0.98 4.16 -23.42
CA SER A 566 -2.08 3.92 -22.49
C SER A 566 -2.36 5.14 -21.64
N SER A 567 -3.61 5.28 -21.18
CA SER A 567 -4.00 6.38 -20.28
C SER A 567 -3.14 6.38 -19.01
N ARG A 568 -2.81 5.19 -18.50
CA ARG A 568 -1.94 5.03 -17.33
C ARG A 568 -0.51 5.55 -17.59
N LYS A 569 0.04 5.29 -18.77
CA LYS A 569 1.39 5.75 -19.15
C LYS A 569 1.43 7.27 -19.32
N LEU A 570 0.41 7.87 -19.92
CA LEU A 570 0.26 9.33 -20.01
C LEU A 570 0.13 10.00 -18.63
N GLN A 571 -0.60 9.37 -17.70
CA GLN A 571 -0.73 9.85 -16.33
C GLN A 571 0.63 9.84 -15.59
N LEU A 572 1.41 8.76 -15.73
CA LEU A 572 2.78 8.68 -15.21
C LEU A 572 3.68 9.76 -15.84
N LEU A 573 3.61 9.94 -17.16
CA LEU A 573 4.34 10.98 -17.88
C LEU A 573 4.01 12.36 -17.33
N ASN A 574 2.74 12.65 -17.05
CA ASN A 574 2.30 13.92 -16.47
C ASN A 574 2.80 14.15 -15.04
N ILE A 575 2.91 13.10 -14.22
CA ILE A 575 3.56 13.21 -12.90
C ILE A 575 5.02 13.60 -13.07
N ILE A 576 5.75 12.90 -13.93
CA ILE A 576 7.19 13.10 -14.13
C ILE A 576 7.45 14.48 -14.73
N SER A 577 6.77 14.83 -15.81
CA SER A 577 6.93 16.14 -16.46
C SER A 577 6.65 17.28 -15.47
N LYS A 578 5.57 17.19 -14.68
CA LYS A 578 5.21 18.24 -13.72
C LYS A 578 6.16 18.31 -12.52
N LEU A 579 6.37 17.19 -11.83
CA LEU A 579 7.10 17.16 -10.55
C LEU A 579 8.61 17.16 -10.72
N VAL A 580 9.13 16.51 -11.76
CA VAL A 580 10.57 16.41 -12.00
C VAL A 580 11.03 17.55 -12.89
N VAL A 581 10.43 17.70 -14.08
CA VAL A 581 10.99 18.57 -15.12
C VAL A 581 10.56 20.03 -14.98
N LEU A 582 9.25 20.28 -14.83
CA LEU A 582 8.67 21.63 -14.90
C LEU A 582 8.61 22.35 -13.54
N LYS A 583 8.65 21.62 -12.42
CA LYS A 583 8.70 22.23 -11.08
C LYS A 583 9.95 23.10 -10.98
N LYS A 584 9.75 24.41 -10.81
CA LYS A 584 10.84 25.33 -10.46
C LYS A 584 11.38 24.85 -9.11
N VAL A 585 12.68 24.58 -9.03
CA VAL A 585 13.33 24.41 -7.74
C VAL A 585 13.18 25.75 -7.03
N GLU A 586 12.38 25.80 -5.98
CA GLU A 586 12.39 26.92 -5.04
C GLU A 586 13.77 26.89 -4.37
N THR A 587 14.75 27.55 -4.99
CA THR A 587 16.04 27.81 -4.34
C THR A 587 15.81 28.93 -3.33
N ASP A 588 15.36 28.55 -2.14
CA ASP A 588 15.52 29.39 -0.97
C ASP A 588 17.01 29.55 -0.68
N LYS A 589 17.52 30.76 -0.91
CA LYS A 589 18.71 31.38 -0.29
C LYS A 589 20.07 30.69 -0.50
N VAL A 590 20.65 30.78 -1.70
CA VAL A 590 22.08 31.14 -1.87
C VAL A 590 22.23 31.90 -3.19
N GLU A 591 22.03 33.21 -3.15
CA GLU A 591 22.69 34.10 -4.11
C GLU A 591 24.18 34.20 -3.73
N GLU A 592 25.02 34.46 -4.73
CA GLU A 592 26.49 34.62 -4.69
C GLU A 592 27.34 33.36 -4.89
N GLN A 593 27.30 32.81 -6.11
CA GLN A 593 28.50 32.40 -6.88
C GLN A 593 28.13 31.94 -8.31
N SER A 594 27.39 32.77 -9.06
CA SER A 594 27.16 32.58 -10.50
C SER A 594 28.05 33.54 -11.30
N GLN A 595 29.35 33.28 -11.31
CA GLN A 595 30.28 33.80 -12.31
C GLN A 595 31.22 32.65 -12.68
N PHE A 596 30.72 31.68 -13.44
CA PHE A 596 31.47 30.83 -14.39
C PHE A 596 30.50 29.77 -14.92
N LEU A 597 29.79 30.11 -16.00
CA LEU A 597 29.29 29.22 -17.07
C LEU A 597 28.33 30.06 -17.95
N GLU A 598 28.91 30.90 -18.81
CA GLU A 598 28.23 31.34 -20.03
C GLU A 598 28.12 30.12 -20.95
N GLY A 599 26.89 29.62 -21.15
CA GLY A 599 26.61 28.56 -22.11
C GLY A 599 25.16 28.07 -22.08
N PHE A 600 24.54 28.10 -23.26
CA PHE A 600 23.40 27.29 -23.75
C PHE A 600 22.00 27.93 -23.80
N ASN A 601 21.64 28.41 -25.00
CA ASN A 601 20.27 28.55 -25.50
C ASN A 601 19.49 27.20 -25.51
N ASP A 602 20.17 26.06 -25.44
CA ASP A 602 19.54 24.72 -25.47
C ASP A 602 18.62 24.42 -24.28
N ALA A 603 18.84 25.06 -23.12
CA ALA A 603 18.06 24.80 -21.91
C ALA A 603 16.64 25.41 -21.95
N GLU A 604 16.45 26.51 -22.69
CA GLU A 604 15.13 27.12 -22.88
C GLU A 604 14.30 26.35 -23.91
N ASP A 605 14.91 25.94 -25.02
CA ASP A 605 14.29 25.11 -26.05
C ASP A 605 13.88 23.73 -25.49
N GLU A 606 14.72 23.12 -24.66
CA GLU A 606 14.38 21.85 -24.01
C GLU A 606 13.18 22.00 -23.05
N ARG A 607 13.10 23.11 -22.31
CA ARG A 607 11.98 23.37 -21.41
C ARG A 607 10.68 23.55 -22.19
N LEU A 608 10.73 24.21 -23.35
CA LEU A 608 9.59 24.38 -24.26
C LEU A 608 9.07 23.02 -24.74
N ASP A 609 9.95 22.12 -25.17
CA ASP A 609 9.59 20.75 -25.57
C ASP A 609 8.86 19.98 -24.46
N TRP A 610 9.34 20.08 -23.22
CA TRP A 610 8.69 19.42 -22.07
C TRP A 610 7.34 20.04 -21.71
N THR A 611 7.20 21.37 -21.79
CA THR A 611 5.90 22.02 -21.59
C THR A 611 4.91 21.62 -22.67
N GLN A 612 5.35 21.51 -23.93
CA GLN A 612 4.51 21.07 -25.03
C GLN A 612 4.10 19.61 -24.87
N LEU A 613 5.03 18.72 -24.53
CA LEU A 613 4.74 17.31 -24.27
C LEU A 613 3.73 17.13 -23.14
N HIS A 614 3.88 17.87 -22.04
CA HIS A 614 2.95 17.82 -20.92
C HIS A 614 1.56 18.32 -21.32
N SER A 615 1.48 19.47 -21.99
CA SER A 615 0.21 20.05 -22.46
C SER A 615 -0.51 19.09 -23.41
N ASN A 616 0.20 18.53 -24.40
CA ASN A 616 -0.37 17.59 -25.36
C ASN A 616 -0.82 16.28 -24.71
N SER A 617 -0.09 15.77 -23.73
CA SER A 617 -0.48 14.59 -22.94
C SER A 617 -1.75 14.85 -22.12
N GLU A 618 -1.89 16.03 -21.50
CA GLU A 618 -3.14 16.40 -20.81
C GLU A 618 -4.32 16.58 -21.76
N MET A 619 -4.09 17.15 -22.95
CA MET A 619 -5.12 17.26 -23.99
C MET A 619 -5.58 15.88 -24.48
N GLU A 620 -4.65 14.97 -24.73
CA GLU A 620 -4.95 13.59 -25.13
C GLU A 620 -5.81 12.85 -24.09
N LEU A 621 -5.47 12.95 -22.81
CA LEU A 621 -6.28 12.38 -21.72
C LEU A 621 -7.67 13.02 -21.64
N ARG A 622 -7.77 14.34 -21.87
CA ARG A 622 -9.06 15.05 -21.88
C ARG A 622 -9.92 14.62 -23.08
N ASP A 623 -9.34 14.50 -24.27
CA ASP A 623 -10.03 14.00 -25.48
C ASP A 623 -10.62 12.60 -25.25
N ARG A 624 -9.85 11.70 -24.61
CA ARG A 624 -10.31 10.35 -24.25
C ARG A 624 -11.48 10.36 -23.26
N LEU A 625 -11.42 11.22 -22.25
CA LEU A 625 -12.49 11.34 -21.25
C LEU A 625 -13.79 11.88 -21.86
N VAL A 626 -13.69 12.92 -22.70
CA VAL A 626 -14.84 13.51 -23.39
C VAL A 626 -15.44 12.53 -24.38
N GLY A 627 -14.61 11.85 -25.18
CA GLY A 627 -15.07 10.84 -26.14
C GLY A 627 -15.85 9.71 -25.46
N TYR A 628 -15.34 9.20 -24.33
CA TYR A 628 -16.04 8.19 -23.54
C TYR A 628 -17.37 8.71 -22.96
N SER A 629 -17.37 9.93 -22.43
CA SER A 629 -18.55 10.57 -21.85
C SER A 629 -19.66 10.76 -22.89
N PHE A 630 -19.32 11.21 -24.09
CA PHE A 630 -20.26 11.31 -25.21
C PHE A 630 -20.83 9.96 -25.62
N THR A 631 -20.01 8.90 -25.66
CA THR A 631 -20.54 7.58 -26.01
C THR A 631 -21.53 7.03 -24.99
N VAL A 632 -21.24 7.16 -23.70
CA VAL A 632 -22.16 6.72 -22.64
C VAL A 632 -23.46 7.53 -22.71
N PHE A 633 -23.37 8.84 -22.91
CA PHE A 633 -24.53 9.71 -23.08
C PHE A 633 -25.40 9.29 -24.28
N LEU A 634 -24.78 9.01 -25.43
CA LEU A 634 -25.49 8.60 -26.65
C LEU A 634 -26.11 7.20 -26.53
N ASP A 635 -25.39 6.25 -25.91
CA ASP A 635 -25.90 4.91 -25.65
C ASP A 635 -27.16 4.98 -24.77
N ASP A 636 -27.13 5.77 -23.68
CA ASP A 636 -28.28 5.97 -22.78
C ASP A 636 -29.45 6.71 -23.44
N ALA A 637 -29.18 7.71 -24.27
CA ALA A 637 -30.23 8.43 -25.02
C ALA A 637 -30.93 7.52 -26.05
N SER A 638 -30.20 6.56 -26.62
CA SER A 638 -30.75 5.60 -27.61
C SER A 638 -31.52 4.43 -26.97
N GLY A 639 -31.30 4.14 -25.68
CA GLY A 639 -31.85 2.98 -24.95
C GLY A 639 -33.30 3.07 -24.48
N SER A 640 -34.09 4.04 -24.97
CA SER A 640 -35.47 4.31 -24.52
C SER A 640 -36.51 3.20 -24.82
N ASP A 641 -36.12 2.14 -25.53
CA ASP A 641 -37.01 1.06 -25.95
C ASP A 641 -37.16 -0.05 -24.88
N GLY A 642 -37.44 0.32 -23.62
CA GLY A 642 -38.05 -0.51 -22.56
C GLY A 642 -37.46 -1.89 -22.19
N LYS A 643 -36.38 -2.36 -22.82
CA LYS A 643 -35.79 -3.71 -22.70
C LYS A 643 -34.26 -3.71 -22.54
N GLY A 644 -33.63 -2.55 -22.42
CA GLY A 644 -32.22 -2.45 -22.07
C GLY A 644 -32.00 -2.73 -20.58
N THR A 645 -31.14 -3.68 -20.25
CA THR A 645 -30.63 -3.91 -18.89
C THR A 645 -30.06 -2.61 -18.35
N LYS A 646 -30.69 -2.02 -17.33
CA LYS A 646 -30.11 -0.92 -16.55
C LYS A 646 -28.78 -1.38 -15.96
N SER A 647 -27.67 -0.97 -16.56
CA SER A 647 -26.38 -1.00 -15.89
C SER A 647 -25.53 0.17 -16.36
N SER A 648 -25.58 1.27 -15.61
CA SER A 648 -24.42 2.15 -15.52
C SER A 648 -24.35 2.71 -14.09
N TYR A 649 -23.39 2.21 -13.31
CA TYR A 649 -23.04 2.77 -12.00
C TYR A 649 -22.42 4.17 -12.10
N TRP A 650 -22.25 4.68 -13.33
CA TRP A 650 -21.65 5.97 -13.63
C TRP A 650 -22.44 6.70 -14.72
N VAL A 651 -22.71 7.98 -14.49
CA VAL A 651 -23.43 8.86 -15.41
C VAL A 651 -22.56 10.08 -15.73
N PRO A 652 -22.35 10.43 -17.03
CA PRO A 652 -21.62 11.63 -17.38
C PRO A 652 -22.37 12.88 -16.91
N VAL A 653 -21.63 13.77 -16.24
CA VAL A 653 -22.08 15.10 -15.83
C VAL A 653 -21.32 16.13 -16.64
N GLY A 654 -21.97 17.25 -17.00
CA GLY A 654 -21.33 18.36 -17.70
C GLY A 654 -21.20 18.18 -19.22
N THR A 655 -22.06 17.36 -19.84
CA THR A 655 -22.05 17.10 -21.29
C THR A 655 -22.15 18.39 -22.12
N ALA A 656 -22.94 19.37 -21.67
CA ALA A 656 -23.04 20.68 -22.33
C ALA A 656 -21.71 21.48 -22.30
N GLN A 657 -20.99 21.44 -21.17
CA GLN A 657 -19.67 22.08 -21.04
C GLN A 657 -18.63 21.37 -21.91
N MET A 658 -18.68 20.04 -22.00
CA MET A 658 -17.82 19.26 -22.90
C MET A 658 -18.09 19.58 -24.38
N GLU A 659 -19.35 19.76 -24.77
CA GLU A 659 -19.73 20.18 -26.12
C GLU A 659 -19.16 21.58 -26.45
N GLN A 660 -19.32 22.54 -25.54
CA GLN A 660 -18.74 23.87 -25.67
C GLN A 660 -17.21 23.83 -25.79
N TRP A 661 -16.55 22.95 -25.03
CA TRP A 661 -15.11 22.75 -25.12
C TRP A 661 -14.66 22.22 -26.49
N VAL A 662 -15.37 21.24 -27.06
CA VAL A 662 -15.10 20.74 -28.42
C VAL A 662 -15.34 21.84 -29.46
N ALA A 663 -16.40 22.63 -29.31
CA ALA A 663 -16.72 23.72 -30.22
C ALA A 663 -15.66 24.83 -30.24
N ILE A 664 -15.12 25.22 -29.08
CA ILE A 664 -14.08 26.25 -28.96
C ILE A 664 -12.77 25.81 -29.64
N ARG A 665 -12.42 24.52 -29.55
CA ARG A 665 -11.17 24.00 -30.13
C ARG A 665 -11.22 23.86 -31.66
N GLY A 666 -12.40 23.81 -32.27
CA GLY A 666 -12.55 23.83 -33.72
C GLY A 666 -11.73 22.75 -34.43
N GLU A 667 -10.77 23.15 -35.26
CA GLU A 667 -9.98 22.25 -36.12
C GLU A 667 -9.00 21.35 -35.35
N ASP A 668 -8.53 21.77 -34.16
CA ASP A 668 -7.51 21.06 -33.36
C ASP A 668 -8.03 19.76 -32.70
N VAL A 669 -9.32 19.48 -32.81
CA VAL A 669 -9.95 18.27 -32.26
C VAL A 669 -9.87 17.12 -33.27
N LYS A 670 -9.61 15.91 -32.78
CA LYS A 670 -9.61 14.70 -33.61
C LYS A 670 -10.99 14.45 -34.22
N ASP A 671 -11.03 14.00 -35.48
CA ASP A 671 -12.26 13.90 -36.28
C ASP A 671 -13.36 13.05 -35.62
N GLN A 672 -12.97 11.97 -34.95
CA GLN A 672 -13.92 11.12 -34.24
C GLN A 672 -14.63 11.84 -33.09
N LEU A 673 -13.92 12.69 -32.35
CA LEU A 673 -14.52 13.45 -31.26
C LEU A 673 -15.43 14.56 -31.79
N LYS A 674 -15.10 15.14 -32.94
CA LYS A 674 -15.99 16.08 -33.67
C LYS A 674 -17.30 15.40 -34.05
N LEU A 675 -17.23 14.20 -34.64
CA LEU A 675 -18.41 13.41 -35.02
C LEU A 675 -19.29 13.10 -33.80
N LEU A 676 -18.70 12.65 -32.68
CA LEU A 676 -19.45 12.40 -31.45
C LEU A 676 -20.10 13.67 -30.89
N GLY A 677 -19.39 14.80 -30.92
CA GLY A 677 -19.94 16.09 -30.48
C GLY A 677 -21.12 16.56 -31.34
N GLU A 678 -21.05 16.37 -32.66
CA GLU A 678 -22.16 16.66 -33.57
C GLU A 678 -23.36 15.75 -33.31
N GLU A 679 -23.15 14.45 -33.12
CA GLU A 679 -24.21 13.50 -32.75
C GLU A 679 -24.91 13.92 -31.45
N VAL A 680 -24.14 14.25 -30.40
CA VAL A 680 -24.68 14.72 -29.10
C VAL A 680 -25.53 15.98 -29.27
N ARG A 681 -25.10 16.93 -30.10
CA ARG A 681 -25.84 18.16 -30.38
C ARG A 681 -27.17 17.91 -31.10
N THR A 682 -27.27 16.83 -31.88
CA THR A 682 -28.51 16.48 -32.60
C THR A 682 -29.53 15.71 -31.77
N VAL A 683 -29.16 15.22 -30.58
CA VAL A 683 -30.07 14.49 -29.69
C VAL A 683 -31.20 15.41 -29.23
N ASP A 684 -32.44 14.93 -29.31
CA ASP A 684 -33.60 15.64 -28.77
C ASP A 684 -33.51 15.69 -27.24
N LYS A 685 -33.36 16.90 -26.72
CA LYS A 685 -33.21 17.16 -25.28
C LYS A 685 -34.40 16.67 -24.45
N SER A 686 -35.56 16.44 -25.08
CA SER A 686 -36.75 15.87 -24.42
C SER A 686 -36.68 14.35 -24.23
N GLN A 687 -35.80 13.65 -24.94
CA GLN A 687 -35.57 12.19 -24.82
C GLN A 687 -34.49 11.85 -23.78
N ILE A 688 -33.88 12.86 -23.18
CA ILE A 688 -32.82 12.70 -22.17
C ILE A 688 -33.45 12.15 -20.87
N PRO A 689 -32.90 11.07 -20.29
CA PRO A 689 -33.34 10.59 -18.98
C PRO A 689 -33.18 11.70 -17.92
N SER A 690 -34.14 11.83 -16.99
CA SER A 690 -34.15 12.87 -15.95
C SER A 690 -32.92 12.89 -15.01
N ILE A 691 -32.05 11.89 -15.10
CA ILE A 691 -30.80 11.76 -14.35
C ILE A 691 -29.70 12.67 -14.93
N TYR A 692 -29.80 13.00 -16.22
CA TYR A 692 -28.86 13.88 -16.90
C TYR A 692 -29.25 15.35 -16.72
N GLU A 693 -28.43 16.09 -15.99
CA GLU A 693 -28.56 17.54 -15.90
C GLU A 693 -27.87 18.20 -17.10
N TYR A 694 -28.63 18.56 -18.13
CA TYR A 694 -28.11 19.28 -19.30
C TYR A 694 -28.31 20.80 -19.11
N VAL A 695 -27.27 21.47 -18.62
CA VAL A 695 -27.27 22.91 -18.30
C VAL A 695 -26.27 23.63 -19.19
N GLU A 696 -26.76 24.50 -20.09
CA GLU A 696 -25.90 25.28 -21.01
C GLU A 696 -25.30 26.54 -20.36
N GLU A 697 -26.08 27.23 -19.52
CA GLU A 697 -25.64 28.43 -18.81
C GLU A 697 -25.45 28.12 -17.32
N GLU A 698 -24.21 28.24 -16.85
CA GLU A 698 -23.89 27.98 -15.44
C GLU A 698 -24.03 29.26 -14.59
N GLU A 699 -24.37 29.09 -13.32
CA GLU A 699 -24.50 30.18 -12.36
C GLU A 699 -23.39 30.14 -11.31
N CYS A 700 -22.98 31.32 -10.84
CA CYS A 700 -21.99 31.45 -9.79
C CYS A 700 -22.55 31.02 -8.42
N SER A 701 -21.89 30.07 -7.76
CA SER A 701 -22.27 29.58 -6.41
C SER A 701 -22.31 30.66 -5.31
N PHE A 702 -21.67 31.82 -5.53
CA PHE A 702 -21.61 32.91 -4.54
C PHE A 702 -22.57 34.06 -4.83
N CYS A 703 -22.85 34.36 -6.10
CA CYS A 703 -23.64 35.55 -6.47
C CYS A 703 -24.72 35.30 -7.53
N SER A 704 -24.92 34.05 -7.96
CA SER A 704 -25.91 33.63 -8.97
C SER A 704 -25.80 34.34 -10.32
N ALA A 705 -24.70 35.04 -10.59
CA ALA A 705 -24.43 35.65 -11.90
C ALA A 705 -24.04 34.56 -12.92
N SER A 706 -24.43 34.75 -14.19
CA SER A 706 -24.06 33.86 -15.29
C SER A 706 -22.54 33.72 -15.43
N VAL A 707 -22.07 32.51 -15.71
CA VAL A 707 -20.67 32.16 -15.89
C VAL A 707 -20.45 31.64 -17.31
N PRO A 708 -19.67 32.34 -18.15
CA PRO A 708 -19.32 31.85 -19.48
C PRO A 708 -18.32 30.69 -19.41
N PHE A 709 -18.31 29.86 -20.44
CA PHE A 709 -17.32 28.81 -20.61
C PHE A 709 -16.12 29.31 -21.42
N ASP A 710 -15.09 29.77 -20.73
CA ASP A 710 -13.86 30.28 -21.34
C ASP A 710 -12.68 29.28 -21.25
N SER A 711 -12.66 28.45 -20.20
CA SER A 711 -11.60 27.49 -19.91
C SER A 711 -12.19 26.23 -19.25
N PRO A 712 -11.63 25.04 -19.49
CA PRO A 712 -12.09 23.80 -18.86
C PRO A 712 -11.71 23.65 -17.38
N ASP A 713 -10.73 24.42 -16.89
CA ASP A 713 -10.20 24.27 -15.51
C ASP A 713 -10.63 25.41 -14.57
N PHE A 714 -10.84 26.62 -15.10
CA PHE A 714 -11.18 27.82 -14.34
C PHE A 714 -12.36 28.56 -14.97
N ALA A 715 -13.10 29.31 -14.16
CA ALA A 715 -14.17 30.18 -14.65
C ALA A 715 -14.23 31.48 -13.85
N VAL A 716 -14.69 32.56 -14.48
CA VAL A 716 -14.90 33.87 -13.83
C VAL A 716 -16.33 34.29 -14.08
N CYS A 717 -17.07 34.61 -13.01
CA CYS A 717 -18.46 35.07 -13.18
C CYS A 717 -18.53 36.52 -13.67
N LYS A 718 -19.60 36.87 -14.41
CA LYS A 718 -19.78 38.24 -14.93
C LYS A 718 -20.05 39.32 -13.86
N GLY A 719 -20.24 38.91 -12.61
CA GLY A 719 -20.66 39.77 -11.50
C GLY A 719 -22.16 40.13 -11.59
N VAL A 720 -22.77 40.50 -10.47
CA VAL A 720 -24.16 40.98 -10.46
C VAL A 720 -24.19 42.37 -11.10
N LYS A 721 -25.08 42.61 -12.05
CA LYS A 721 -25.27 43.96 -12.62
C LYS A 721 -25.91 44.86 -11.55
N CYS A 722 -25.19 45.88 -11.11
CA CYS A 722 -25.69 46.90 -10.19
C CYS A 722 -25.82 48.25 -10.92
N ASP A 723 -26.65 49.15 -10.41
CA ASP A 723 -26.92 50.47 -11.02
C ASP A 723 -25.68 51.38 -11.15
N THR A 724 -24.57 51.06 -10.45
CA THR A 724 -23.30 51.79 -10.48
C THR A 724 -22.17 51.07 -11.24
N GLY A 725 -22.44 49.94 -11.91
CA GLY A 725 -21.47 49.10 -12.63
C GLY A 725 -21.61 47.60 -12.33
N ASN A 726 -20.75 46.76 -12.92
CA ASN A 726 -20.70 45.34 -12.56
C ASN A 726 -20.16 45.16 -11.13
N GLY A 727 -20.87 44.38 -10.31
CA GLY A 727 -20.39 43.93 -9.00
C GLY A 727 -19.15 43.04 -9.10
N PRO A 728 -18.53 42.67 -7.96
CA PRO A 728 -17.30 41.88 -7.95
C PRO A 728 -17.50 40.52 -8.64
N SER A 729 -16.56 40.18 -9.53
CA SER A 729 -16.46 38.87 -10.18
C SER A 729 -15.77 37.87 -9.24
N HIS A 730 -16.28 36.65 -9.20
CA HIS A 730 -15.69 35.55 -8.42
C HIS A 730 -14.92 34.61 -9.34
N ASN A 731 -13.75 34.17 -8.87
CA ASN A 731 -13.00 33.09 -9.50
C ASN A 731 -13.52 31.75 -9.00
N LEU A 732 -13.88 30.88 -9.94
CA LEU A 732 -14.46 29.57 -9.71
C LEU A 732 -13.56 28.50 -10.33
N PHE A 733 -13.61 27.31 -9.76
CA PHE A 733 -12.90 26.15 -10.29
C PHE A 733 -13.90 25.22 -10.97
N ARG A 734 -13.46 24.62 -12.08
CA ARG A 734 -14.23 23.58 -12.77
C ARG A 734 -13.75 22.20 -12.35
N CYS A 735 -14.66 21.25 -12.39
CA CYS A 735 -14.36 19.85 -12.14
C CYS A 735 -13.51 19.30 -13.29
N SER A 736 -12.36 18.72 -12.96
CA SER A 736 -11.45 18.07 -13.91
C SER A 736 -12.07 16.90 -14.68
N VAL A 737 -13.21 16.37 -14.23
CA VAL A 737 -13.92 15.25 -14.87
C VAL A 737 -15.07 15.77 -15.74
N SER A 738 -15.97 16.59 -15.19
CA SER A 738 -17.18 17.07 -15.89
C SER A 738 -17.02 18.41 -16.61
N MET A 739 -15.95 19.17 -16.34
CA MET A 739 -15.79 20.58 -16.71
C MET A 739 -16.87 21.53 -16.15
N HIS A 740 -17.77 21.03 -15.31
CA HIS A 740 -18.80 21.81 -14.65
C HIS A 740 -18.24 22.58 -13.45
N ILE A 741 -18.85 23.70 -13.07
CA ILE A 741 -18.44 24.46 -11.89
C ILE A 741 -18.53 23.60 -10.62
N CYS A 742 -17.46 23.61 -9.83
CA CYS A 742 -17.41 22.89 -8.57
C CYS A 742 -18.36 23.52 -7.52
N PRO A 743 -19.07 22.72 -6.72
CA PRO A 743 -19.81 23.22 -5.56
C PRO A 743 -18.83 23.72 -4.48
N ILE A 744 -19.35 24.51 -3.52
CA ILE A 744 -18.53 25.19 -2.51
C ILE A 744 -17.76 24.20 -1.62
N VAL A 745 -18.41 23.18 -1.05
CA VAL A 745 -17.81 22.08 -0.29
C VAL A 745 -18.82 20.91 -0.21
N PRO A 746 -18.41 19.63 -0.26
CA PRO A 746 -17.05 19.11 -0.42
C PRO A 746 -16.72 18.71 -1.85
N VAL A 747 -15.45 18.91 -2.22
CA VAL A 747 -14.89 18.52 -3.52
C VAL A 747 -13.60 17.73 -3.34
N TRP A 748 -13.34 16.83 -4.28
CA TRP A 748 -12.10 16.07 -4.34
C TRP A 748 -10.97 16.97 -4.83
N HIS A 749 -9.78 16.77 -4.29
CA HIS A 749 -8.58 17.53 -4.62
C HIS A 749 -7.43 16.60 -4.98
N CYS A 750 -6.72 16.93 -6.06
CA CYS A 750 -5.50 16.24 -6.44
C CYS A 750 -4.26 16.99 -5.94
N MET A 751 -3.49 16.40 -5.04
CA MET A 751 -2.25 17.01 -4.51
C MET A 751 -1.15 17.20 -5.56
N CYS A 752 -1.17 16.45 -6.66
CA CYS A 752 -0.19 16.57 -7.73
C CYS A 752 -0.61 17.62 -8.77
N CYS A 753 -1.81 17.50 -9.34
CA CYS A 753 -2.30 18.42 -10.36
C CYS A 753 -2.77 19.76 -9.78
N GLN A 754 -3.11 19.83 -8.48
CA GLN A 754 -3.78 20.97 -7.85
C GLN A 754 -5.15 21.29 -8.50
N ARG A 755 -5.80 20.26 -9.05
CA ARG A 755 -7.13 20.32 -9.68
C ARG A 755 -8.20 19.72 -8.78
N TRP A 756 -9.44 20.16 -9.01
CA TRP A 756 -10.61 19.76 -8.24
C TRP A 756 -11.49 18.79 -9.03
N ALA A 757 -12.26 17.95 -8.33
CA ALA A 757 -13.31 17.15 -8.94
C ALA A 757 -14.54 17.08 -8.05
N SER A 758 -15.72 17.38 -8.60
CA SER A 758 -17.01 17.18 -7.93
C SER A 758 -17.55 15.77 -8.18
N THR A 759 -17.25 15.20 -9.34
CA THR A 759 -17.60 13.83 -9.74
C THR A 759 -16.36 12.97 -9.94
N LEU A 760 -16.54 11.65 -9.91
CA LEU A 760 -15.46 10.68 -10.11
C LEU A 760 -15.40 10.20 -11.55
N ALA A 761 -14.21 9.90 -12.04
CA ALA A 761 -14.01 9.36 -13.39
C ALA A 761 -14.35 7.87 -13.47
N PRO A 762 -14.86 7.39 -14.61
CA PRO A 762 -15.19 5.98 -14.79
C PRO A 762 -13.92 5.12 -14.77
N ALA A 763 -14.01 3.89 -14.25
CA ALA A 763 -12.85 3.00 -14.16
C ALA A 763 -12.25 2.65 -15.54
N SER A 764 -13.11 2.50 -16.56
CA SER A 764 -12.73 2.17 -17.94
C SER A 764 -11.81 3.21 -18.58
N PHE A 765 -11.92 4.49 -18.20
CA PHE A 765 -11.01 5.54 -18.68
C PHE A 765 -9.54 5.25 -18.33
N PHE A 766 -9.29 4.70 -17.15
CA PHE A 766 -7.93 4.36 -16.71
C PHE A 766 -7.38 3.11 -17.44
N LYS A 767 -8.27 2.23 -17.94
CA LYS A 767 -7.94 0.99 -18.67
C LYS A 767 -7.63 1.17 -20.15
N MET A 768 -7.80 2.37 -20.72
CA MET A 768 -7.62 2.58 -22.16
C MET A 768 -6.16 2.36 -22.59
N PRO A 769 -5.89 1.42 -23.52
CA PRO A 769 -4.53 1.11 -23.99
C PRO A 769 -3.96 2.17 -24.94
N GLY A 770 -4.82 2.99 -25.54
CA GLY A 770 -4.49 4.06 -26.48
C GLY A 770 -5.74 4.88 -26.78
N TYR A 771 -5.65 5.82 -27.73
CA TYR A 771 -6.81 6.53 -28.25
C TYR A 771 -7.71 5.54 -29.00
N PRO A 772 -8.96 5.32 -28.56
CA PRO A 772 -9.85 4.38 -29.23
C PRO A 772 -10.09 4.80 -30.67
N SER A 773 -9.99 3.87 -31.63
CA SER A 773 -10.41 4.12 -33.01
C SER A 773 -11.93 4.18 -33.16
N ASP A 774 -12.66 3.48 -32.29
CA ASP A 774 -14.12 3.56 -32.12
C ASP A 774 -14.51 3.51 -30.64
N PHE A 775 -14.88 4.67 -30.06
CA PHE A 775 -15.34 4.76 -28.67
C PHE A 775 -16.60 3.94 -28.40
N LYS A 776 -17.51 3.77 -29.37
CA LYS A 776 -18.76 2.99 -29.18
C LYS A 776 -18.45 1.50 -29.03
N SER A 777 -17.51 0.99 -29.84
CA SER A 777 -17.03 -0.39 -29.69
C SER A 777 -16.32 -0.63 -28.36
N PHE A 778 -15.51 0.35 -27.91
CA PHE A 778 -14.79 0.26 -26.64
C PHE A 778 -15.76 0.25 -25.46
N SER A 779 -16.73 1.17 -25.42
CA SER A 779 -17.82 1.22 -24.43
C SER A 779 -18.46 -0.17 -24.26
N LYS A 780 -18.90 -0.77 -25.37
CA LYS A 780 -19.57 -2.08 -25.39
C LYS A 780 -18.67 -3.25 -25.00
N SER A 781 -17.37 -3.18 -25.21
CA SER A 781 -16.42 -4.20 -24.76
C SER A 781 -16.12 -4.12 -23.26
N THR A 782 -16.29 -2.94 -22.66
CA THR A 782 -16.09 -2.70 -21.24
C THR A 782 -17.41 -2.87 -20.49
N THR A 783 -18.02 -4.05 -20.56
CA THR A 783 -19.17 -4.45 -19.72
C THR A 783 -18.77 -4.73 -18.26
N ASP A 784 -17.59 -4.28 -17.83
CA ASP A 784 -17.18 -4.34 -16.44
C ASP A 784 -17.99 -3.28 -15.69
N ASP A 785 -18.98 -3.75 -14.91
CA ASP A 785 -19.76 -2.98 -13.94
C ASP A 785 -18.86 -2.45 -12.79
N GLU A 786 -17.81 -1.69 -13.11
CA GLU A 786 -16.87 -1.14 -12.14
C GLU A 786 -17.31 0.24 -11.66
N HIS A 787 -17.37 0.39 -10.34
CA HIS A 787 -17.67 1.67 -9.70
C HIS A 787 -16.63 2.76 -10.05
N PRO A 788 -17.05 4.04 -10.08
CA PRO A 788 -16.17 5.17 -10.37
C PRO A 788 -14.96 5.21 -9.44
N LYS A 789 -13.78 5.49 -9.99
CA LYS A 789 -12.53 5.52 -9.22
C LYS A 789 -12.20 6.94 -8.77
N PRO A 790 -11.87 7.14 -7.47
CA PRO A 790 -11.47 8.44 -6.92
C PRO A 790 -10.02 8.79 -7.27
N TRP A 791 -9.68 8.74 -8.55
CA TRP A 791 -8.35 9.03 -9.08
C TRP A 791 -8.40 10.25 -9.99
N CYS A 792 -7.33 11.05 -9.98
CA CYS A 792 -7.22 12.20 -10.87
C CYS A 792 -7.14 11.72 -12.33
N PRO A 793 -7.96 12.24 -13.27
CA PRO A 793 -7.92 11.80 -14.66
C PRO A 793 -6.58 12.11 -15.36
N PHE A 794 -5.86 13.14 -14.91
CA PHE A 794 -4.64 13.63 -15.56
C PHE A 794 -3.35 13.01 -15.04
N CYS A 795 -3.30 12.61 -13.77
CA CYS A 795 -2.09 12.07 -13.17
C CYS A 795 -2.31 10.73 -12.45
N GLY A 796 -3.53 10.19 -12.41
CA GLY A 796 -3.82 8.87 -11.82
C GLY A 796 -3.63 8.77 -10.31
N ILE A 797 -3.18 9.84 -9.63
CA ILE A 797 -2.99 9.87 -8.18
C ILE A 797 -4.37 9.91 -7.49
N PRO A 798 -4.57 9.12 -6.41
CA PRO A 798 -5.79 9.14 -5.63
C PRO A 798 -6.13 10.54 -5.15
N LEU A 799 -7.37 10.94 -5.43
CA LEU A 799 -7.93 12.20 -4.97
C LEU A 799 -8.15 12.13 -3.46
N LYS A 800 -7.92 13.25 -2.79
CA LYS A 800 -8.12 13.39 -1.35
C LYS A 800 -9.04 14.55 -1.06
N ARG A 801 -9.64 14.56 0.13
CA ARG A 801 -10.22 15.78 0.68
C ARG A 801 -9.09 16.76 0.97
N LEU A 802 -9.24 18.02 0.59
CA LEU A 802 -8.32 19.07 1.02
C LEU A 802 -8.41 19.19 2.55
N LEU A 803 -7.31 18.95 3.25
CA LEU A 803 -7.16 19.33 4.65
C LEU A 803 -6.51 20.72 4.67
N PRO A 804 -6.98 21.65 5.52
CA PRO A 804 -6.32 22.94 5.68
C PRO A 804 -4.85 22.76 6.04
N ASP A 805 -3.97 23.56 5.44
CA ASP A 805 -2.51 23.46 5.64
C ASP A 805 -2.08 23.57 7.11
N PHE A 806 -2.87 24.23 7.97
CA PHE A 806 -2.59 24.31 9.41
C PHE A 806 -2.81 22.98 10.16
N LEU A 807 -3.58 22.03 9.61
CA LEU A 807 -3.71 20.66 10.14
C LEU A 807 -2.63 19.73 9.59
N LEU A 808 -2.07 20.05 8.42
CA LEU A 808 -0.89 19.39 7.86
C LEU A 808 0.34 20.08 8.44
N SER A 809 0.63 19.88 9.73
CA SER A 809 1.76 20.53 10.41
C SER A 809 3.06 20.43 9.56
N PRO A 810 3.59 21.55 9.02
CA PRO A 810 4.86 21.57 8.28
C PRO A 810 6.07 21.66 9.23
N SER A 811 5.85 21.59 10.54
CA SER A 811 6.89 21.75 11.55
C SER A 811 7.54 20.40 11.84
N PHE A 812 8.50 20.02 11.00
CA PHE A 812 9.88 19.71 11.36
C PHE A 812 10.62 19.44 10.04
N VAL A 813 11.09 20.55 9.46
CA VAL A 813 12.23 20.59 8.54
C VAL A 813 13.40 19.81 9.13
#